data_AF-A0A3B0Y9T5-F1
#
_entry.id   AF-A0A3B0Y9T5-F1
#
_cell.length_a   1.000
_cell.length_b   1.000
_cell.length_c   1.000
_cell.angle_alpha   90.00
_cell.angle_beta   90.00
_cell.angle_gamma   90.00
#
_symmetry.space_group_name_H-M   'P 1'
#
loop_
_entity.id
_entity.type
_entity.pdbx_description
1 polymer ?
#
loop_
_entity_poly.entity_id
_entity_poly.type
_entity_poly.pdbx_seq_one_letter_code
_entity_poly.pdbx_strand_id
1 'polypeptide(L)'
;MGKIITLRSWAIRLLILFALVSLAYFFAFRDTRPVLSIGYISSPTPNSSFNKLNIRLIERAISRINTSRTDIRLELLRVESLERHVPDDEQGNTTELYQLFNDRNDVLFVIDNSWGQHISAAANTIRNSGIPVIFLNGDKGNSDVGPRTVFIGSGDRVPADILSFISKILEEDQVIFLSEHSYPLGKMFSDLAPGYGVNIEGSRTCHFDLDLSCKNEEDLKLGFGEGINAVNFIDTKISENPDKTGRSPLILLNAHVAASIKLLDALESQGQLDGRYNVIAPPFVLGAVEGKQYSNIRLYLQTDPMNSLSYTMYQELENLETLSQSPNRQLFVNRIDLTEKLIMLALDREMISRLYPGWDKNENSPQTKLKQYRQQATDLFRLMSLPGETGKPQKTVLGDRIEYFDAEHRLVGRGNFDIIQGRERVSFPRQLNARGDIIPNHIVRITDLDISSINQRDETFNANFSLLIHSPCNIYPSPESKPGENCEQNSSEYRQIEQIGDRSHGALGILAESIRFKNMKNLNSITPLAFEKEILGKEQRYTYIFRISGEFFSPFNFRDYPFDEQELIISAQMTKSPERMRVSIDSNSQYSERTDLLNQERIQGWDLRQPFFTRDSIVSWFPQYGLRDLGLRSEMFQTFNLRVPIRRLAFKPVLLVILPLLMIGIAAVSILYISKLTFEGAGEVSVVIFLTLITYSLTLPDIIPSIEEASRTNALFILNFILVVSQFLYIVYLNSRFSSNFRECCQTHQTGIAVTVTVIYLSIFIAVLGS
;
A
#
# COMPACT_ATOMS: atom_id res chain seq x y z
N MET A 1 4.86 -13.34 67.20
CA MET A 1 4.27 -14.33 66.26
C MET A 1 2.95 -13.89 65.62
N GLY A 2 2.03 -13.21 66.31
CA GLY A 2 0.73 -12.82 65.73
C GLY A 2 0.76 -11.95 64.45
N LYS A 3 1.76 -11.08 64.26
CA LYS A 3 1.90 -10.22 63.05
C LYS A 3 2.37 -10.96 61.79
N ILE A 4 3.02 -12.11 61.93
CA ILE A 4 3.49 -12.92 60.79
C ILE A 4 2.32 -13.71 60.18
N ILE A 5 1.33 -14.09 61.00
CA ILE A 5 0.12 -14.80 60.59
C ILE A 5 -0.78 -13.87 59.74
N THR A 6 -0.87 -12.59 60.10
CA THR A 6 -1.63 -11.60 59.32
C THR A 6 -1.04 -11.32 57.94
N LEU A 7 0.30 -11.33 57.79
CA LEU A 7 0.94 -11.11 56.48
C LEU A 7 0.71 -12.29 55.51
N ARG A 8 0.78 -13.53 56.00
CA ARG A 8 0.44 -14.73 55.19
C ARG A 8 -1.02 -14.72 54.72
N SER A 9 -1.94 -14.23 55.55
CA SER A 9 -3.35 -14.11 55.16
C SER A 9 -3.58 -13.10 54.04
N TRP A 10 -2.83 -12.00 53.98
CA TRP A 10 -2.97 -11.00 52.92
C TRP A 10 -2.38 -11.50 51.59
N ALA A 11 -1.24 -12.18 51.62
CA ALA A 11 -0.63 -12.77 50.42
C ALA A 11 -1.55 -13.82 49.77
N ILE A 12 -2.18 -14.70 50.56
CA ILE A 12 -3.11 -15.72 50.06
C ILE A 12 -4.37 -15.07 49.45
N ARG A 13 -4.91 -14.03 50.09
CA ARG A 13 -6.08 -13.29 49.54
C ARG A 13 -5.76 -12.60 48.22
N LEU A 14 -4.55 -12.05 48.08
CA LEU A 14 -4.11 -11.41 46.84
C LEU A 14 -3.90 -12.42 45.71
N LEU A 15 -3.35 -13.60 46.03
CA LEU A 15 -3.19 -14.72 45.09
C LEU A 15 -4.53 -15.27 44.61
N ILE A 16 -5.51 -15.41 45.51
CA ILE A 16 -6.87 -15.85 45.17
C ILE A 16 -7.57 -14.79 44.30
N LEU A 17 -7.43 -13.51 44.62
CA LEU A 17 -7.98 -12.43 43.80
C LEU A 17 -7.35 -12.45 42.40
N PHE A 18 -6.03 -12.61 42.29
CA PHE A 18 -5.35 -12.73 41.01
C PHE A 18 -5.85 -13.93 40.21
N ALA A 19 -5.96 -15.10 40.84
CA ALA A 19 -6.49 -16.31 40.18
C ALA A 19 -7.95 -16.15 39.73
N LEU A 20 -8.80 -15.50 40.52
CA LEU A 20 -10.20 -15.24 40.15
C LEU A 20 -10.30 -14.20 39.03
N VAL A 21 -9.46 -13.16 39.03
CA VAL A 21 -9.37 -12.20 37.93
C VAL A 21 -8.86 -12.88 36.67
N SER A 22 -7.83 -13.73 36.75
CA SER A 22 -7.33 -14.50 35.60
C SER A 22 -8.36 -15.51 35.08
N LEU A 23 -9.16 -16.14 35.94
CA LEU A 23 -10.21 -17.08 35.55
C LEU A 23 -11.42 -16.35 34.95
N ALA A 24 -11.85 -15.23 35.54
CA ALA A 24 -12.88 -14.37 35.00
C ALA A 24 -12.45 -13.79 33.66
N TYR A 25 -11.18 -13.40 33.51
CA TYR A 25 -10.56 -13.03 32.24
C TYR A 25 -10.63 -14.21 31.27
N PHE A 26 -10.16 -15.41 31.64
CA PHE A 26 -10.20 -16.59 30.75
C PHE A 26 -11.62 -16.92 30.22
N PHE A 27 -12.66 -16.83 31.06
CA PHE A 27 -14.04 -17.07 30.63
C PHE A 27 -14.68 -15.89 29.90
N ALA A 28 -14.37 -14.65 30.29
CA ALA A 28 -14.82 -13.46 29.57
C ALA A 28 -14.21 -13.35 28.16
N PHE A 29 -13.03 -13.95 27.96
CA PHE A 29 -12.31 -13.97 26.69
C PHE A 29 -12.47 -15.28 25.90
N ARG A 30 -13.31 -16.22 26.33
CA ARG A 30 -13.62 -17.40 25.50
C ARG A 30 -14.42 -16.94 24.30
N ASP A 31 -13.76 -16.90 23.16
CA ASP A 31 -14.36 -16.50 21.89
C ASP A 31 -15.47 -17.49 21.49
N THR A 32 -16.72 -17.07 21.67
CA THR A 32 -17.93 -17.85 21.33
C THR A 32 -18.46 -17.53 19.94
N ARG A 33 -17.74 -16.69 19.17
CA ARG A 33 -18.16 -16.32 17.83
C ARG A 33 -18.20 -17.56 16.92
N PRO A 34 -19.22 -17.68 16.04
CA PRO A 34 -19.23 -18.72 15.02
C PRO A 34 -18.00 -18.57 14.12
N VAL A 35 -17.38 -19.72 13.82
CA VAL A 35 -16.17 -19.78 12.97
C VAL A 35 -16.59 -19.98 11.51
N LEU A 36 -16.10 -19.11 10.65
CA LEU A 36 -16.19 -19.17 9.19
C LEU A 36 -14.79 -19.42 8.63
N SER A 37 -14.69 -20.38 7.73
CA SER A 37 -13.45 -20.75 7.08
C SER A 37 -13.33 -20.05 5.72
N ILE A 38 -12.14 -19.58 5.38
CA ILE A 38 -11.75 -19.19 4.02
C ILE A 38 -10.85 -20.29 3.48
N GLY A 39 -11.27 -20.96 2.41
CA GLY A 39 -10.42 -21.97 1.77
C GLY A 39 -9.24 -21.30 1.07
N TYR A 40 -8.05 -21.88 1.17
CA TYR A 40 -6.88 -21.42 0.42
C TYR A 40 -6.25 -22.57 -0.36
N ILE A 41 -6.10 -22.39 -1.67
CA ILE A 41 -5.38 -23.30 -2.58
C ILE A 41 -4.06 -22.63 -2.92
N SER A 42 -2.94 -23.26 -2.57
CA SER A 42 -1.61 -22.74 -2.88
C SER A 42 -1.17 -23.16 -4.29
N SER A 43 -0.17 -22.47 -4.84
CA SER A 43 0.51 -22.94 -6.06
C SER A 43 1.21 -24.27 -5.77
N PRO A 44 1.33 -25.20 -6.75
CA PRO A 44 1.94 -26.53 -6.59
C PRO A 44 3.37 -26.55 -6.03
N THR A 45 4.00 -25.39 -5.86
CA THR A 45 5.22 -25.18 -5.08
C THR A 45 4.90 -24.68 -3.66
N PRO A 46 4.36 -25.51 -2.74
CA PRO A 46 3.82 -25.07 -1.45
C PRO A 46 4.85 -24.39 -0.54
N ASN A 47 6.13 -24.74 -0.70
CA ASN A 47 7.24 -24.15 0.05
C ASN A 47 7.83 -22.88 -0.57
N SER A 48 7.31 -22.42 -1.71
CA SER A 48 7.76 -21.17 -2.30
C SER A 48 7.62 -20.02 -1.30
N SER A 49 8.64 -19.17 -1.23
CA SER A 49 8.61 -17.92 -0.46
C SER A 49 7.37 -17.08 -0.84
N PHE A 50 6.93 -17.22 -2.09
CA PHE A 50 5.72 -16.67 -2.66
C PHE A 50 4.43 -17.12 -1.96
N ASN A 51 4.17 -18.43 -1.83
CA ASN A 51 2.99 -18.94 -1.14
C ASN A 51 2.99 -18.53 0.35
N LYS A 52 4.14 -18.56 1.02
CA LYS A 52 4.28 -18.14 2.42
C LYS A 52 3.91 -16.66 2.61
N LEU A 53 4.28 -15.79 1.67
CA LEU A 53 3.91 -14.38 1.70
C LEU A 53 2.40 -14.21 1.58
N ASN A 54 1.76 -14.83 0.58
CA ASN A 54 0.32 -14.72 0.39
C ASN A 54 -0.46 -15.20 1.62
N ILE A 55 -0.09 -16.35 2.17
CA ILE A 55 -0.71 -16.90 3.39
C ILE A 55 -0.59 -15.90 4.55
N ARG A 56 0.60 -15.37 4.83
CA ARG A 56 0.81 -14.40 5.93
C ARG A 56 -0.01 -13.13 5.74
N LEU A 57 -0.09 -12.62 4.52
CA LEU A 57 -0.88 -11.42 4.22
C LEU A 57 -2.38 -11.68 4.40
N ILE A 58 -2.88 -12.84 3.98
CA ILE A 58 -4.29 -13.24 4.17
C ILE A 58 -4.61 -13.44 5.65
N GLU A 59 -3.74 -14.10 6.42
CA GLU A 59 -3.92 -14.28 7.86
C GLU A 59 -3.96 -12.95 8.61
N ARG A 60 -3.13 -12.00 8.19
CA ARG A 60 -3.14 -10.65 8.73
C ARG A 60 -4.46 -9.93 8.43
N ALA A 61 -4.93 -10.00 7.18
CA ALA A 61 -6.23 -9.45 6.81
C ALA A 61 -7.35 -10.07 7.67
N ILE A 62 -7.37 -11.40 7.80
CA ILE A 62 -8.30 -12.13 8.68
C ILE A 62 -8.22 -11.63 10.13
N SER A 63 -7.01 -11.43 10.67
CA SER A 63 -6.81 -10.91 12.03
C SER A 63 -7.38 -9.50 12.22
N ARG A 64 -7.19 -8.60 11.24
CA ARG A 64 -7.79 -7.26 11.25
C ARG A 64 -9.32 -7.32 11.25
N ILE A 65 -9.90 -8.16 10.40
CA ILE A 65 -11.35 -8.37 10.34
C ILE A 65 -11.87 -8.94 11.67
N ASN A 66 -11.17 -9.92 12.24
CA ASN A 66 -11.52 -10.50 13.53
C ASN A 66 -11.40 -9.51 14.69
N THR A 67 -10.57 -8.48 14.58
CA THR A 67 -10.46 -7.41 15.58
C THR A 67 -11.60 -6.40 15.44
N SER A 68 -12.05 -6.12 14.22
CA SER A 68 -13.14 -5.17 13.95
C SER A 68 -14.56 -5.76 14.07
N ARG A 69 -14.70 -7.09 14.01
CA ARG A 69 -15.98 -7.79 14.05
C ARG A 69 -16.20 -8.53 15.36
N THR A 70 -17.34 -8.30 16.00
CA THR A 70 -17.72 -8.98 17.24
C THR A 70 -18.67 -10.17 17.02
N ASP A 71 -19.19 -10.35 15.81
CA ASP A 71 -20.26 -11.30 15.50
C ASP A 71 -19.78 -12.62 14.89
N ILE A 72 -18.60 -12.66 14.30
CA ILE A 72 -18.03 -13.82 13.60
C ILE A 72 -16.52 -13.89 13.83
N ARG A 73 -15.95 -15.08 13.67
CA ARG A 73 -14.52 -15.31 13.60
C ARG A 73 -14.18 -15.97 12.27
N LEU A 74 -13.25 -15.38 11.53
CA LEU A 74 -12.70 -15.94 10.31
C LEU A 74 -11.45 -16.77 10.62
N GLU A 75 -11.30 -17.89 9.94
CA GLU A 75 -10.10 -18.75 9.95
C GLU A 75 -9.67 -19.11 8.53
N LEU A 76 -8.36 -19.23 8.32
CA LEU A 76 -7.81 -19.67 7.04
C LEU A 76 -7.71 -21.19 7.03
N LEU A 77 -8.52 -21.85 6.20
CA LEU A 77 -8.48 -23.30 6.03
C LEU A 77 -7.46 -23.65 4.94
N ARG A 78 -6.30 -24.14 5.38
CA ARG A 78 -5.23 -24.63 4.51
C ARG A 78 -5.36 -26.14 4.34
N VAL A 79 -5.09 -26.63 3.13
CA VAL A 79 -5.09 -28.07 2.85
C VAL A 79 -3.66 -28.55 2.62
N GLU A 80 -2.83 -28.43 3.66
CA GLU A 80 -1.39 -28.76 3.61
C GLU A 80 -1.12 -30.27 3.40
N SER A 81 -2.12 -31.14 3.60
CA SER A 81 -1.97 -32.60 3.52
C SER A 81 -2.08 -33.16 2.10
N LEU A 82 -2.81 -32.48 1.21
CA LEU A 82 -2.97 -32.92 -0.19
C LEU A 82 -1.79 -32.50 -1.08
N GLU A 83 -0.98 -31.53 -0.66
CA GLU A 83 0.18 -31.02 -1.40
C GLU A 83 1.43 -31.91 -1.30
N ARG A 84 1.52 -32.80 -0.30
CA ARG A 84 2.72 -33.65 -0.10
C ARG A 84 2.78 -34.92 -0.95
N HIS A 85 1.70 -35.24 -1.68
CA HIS A 85 1.56 -36.52 -2.39
C HIS A 85 1.35 -36.37 -3.91
N VAL A 86 1.60 -35.19 -4.47
CA VAL A 86 1.30 -34.92 -5.89
C VAL A 86 2.62 -34.82 -6.67
N PRO A 87 2.90 -35.75 -7.59
CA PRO A 87 3.92 -35.53 -8.60
C PRO A 87 3.45 -34.41 -9.56
N ASP A 88 4.38 -33.60 -10.06
CA ASP A 88 4.12 -32.32 -10.78
C ASP A 88 3.22 -32.44 -12.04
N ASP A 89 2.88 -33.66 -12.45
CA ASP A 89 2.16 -34.05 -13.66
C ASP A 89 0.66 -34.37 -13.47
N GLU A 90 0.15 -34.55 -12.25
CA GLU A 90 -1.27 -34.90 -12.05
C GLU A 90 -2.20 -33.69 -11.84
N GLN A 91 -2.85 -33.27 -12.93
CA GLN A 91 -3.92 -32.25 -12.98
C GLN A 91 -5.17 -32.58 -12.11
N GLY A 92 -5.27 -33.79 -11.55
CA GLY A 92 -6.48 -34.31 -10.89
C GLY A 92 -6.84 -33.69 -9.53
N ASN A 93 -5.85 -33.18 -8.78
CA ASN A 93 -6.06 -32.86 -7.35
C ASN A 93 -6.82 -31.54 -7.11
N THR A 94 -6.71 -30.54 -8.00
CA THR A 94 -7.42 -29.27 -7.82
C THR A 94 -8.95 -29.45 -7.80
N THR A 95 -9.47 -30.41 -8.58
CA THR A 95 -10.90 -30.76 -8.58
C THR A 95 -11.36 -31.31 -7.22
N GLU A 96 -10.57 -32.20 -6.60
CA GLU A 96 -10.89 -32.78 -5.29
C GLU A 96 -10.90 -31.73 -4.19
N LEU A 97 -9.97 -30.77 -4.24
CA LEU A 97 -9.95 -29.64 -3.30
C LEU A 97 -11.22 -28.79 -3.37
N TYR A 98 -11.70 -28.48 -4.58
CA TYR A 98 -12.95 -27.74 -4.75
C TYR A 98 -14.17 -28.52 -4.26
N GLN A 99 -14.20 -29.84 -4.46
CA GLN A 99 -15.25 -30.70 -3.90
C GLN A 99 -15.21 -30.71 -2.37
N LEU A 100 -14.02 -30.85 -1.79
CA LEU A 100 -13.80 -30.80 -0.34
C LEU A 100 -14.29 -29.49 0.27
N PHE A 101 -13.98 -28.35 -0.35
CA PHE A 101 -14.49 -27.06 0.10
C PHE A 101 -16.00 -26.94 -0.08
N ASN A 102 -16.57 -27.54 -1.14
CA ASN A 102 -18.00 -27.47 -1.42
C ASN A 102 -18.83 -28.16 -0.34
N ASP A 103 -18.36 -29.32 0.08
CA ASP A 103 -19.00 -30.19 1.07
C ASP A 103 -18.99 -29.58 2.49
N ARG A 104 -18.17 -28.54 2.70
CA ARG A 104 -18.10 -27.80 3.96
C ARG A 104 -19.06 -26.61 3.98
N ASN A 105 -19.97 -26.63 4.96
CA ASN A 105 -20.92 -25.53 5.19
C ASN A 105 -20.29 -24.31 5.86
N ASP A 106 -19.10 -24.45 6.45
CA ASP A 106 -18.37 -23.38 7.13
C ASP A 106 -17.43 -22.62 6.19
N VAL A 107 -17.23 -23.07 4.94
CA VAL A 107 -16.38 -22.38 3.96
C VAL A 107 -17.17 -21.28 3.27
N LEU A 108 -16.71 -20.03 3.44
CA LEU A 108 -17.36 -18.84 2.90
C LEU A 108 -17.08 -18.67 1.40
N PHE A 109 -15.80 -18.73 1.02
CA PHE A 109 -15.29 -18.72 -0.35
C PHE A 109 -13.87 -19.31 -0.37
N VAL A 110 -13.34 -19.53 -1.57
CA VAL A 110 -11.98 -20.05 -1.79
C VAL A 110 -11.11 -18.94 -2.39
N ILE A 111 -9.91 -18.76 -1.85
CA ILE A 111 -8.83 -17.97 -2.46
C ILE A 111 -7.88 -18.96 -3.14
N ASP A 112 -7.75 -18.86 -4.45
CA ASP A 112 -6.96 -19.78 -5.26
C ASP A 112 -5.74 -19.05 -5.87
N ASN A 113 -4.56 -19.57 -5.57
CA ASN A 113 -3.27 -19.09 -6.05
C ASN A 113 -2.62 -20.02 -7.09
N SER A 114 -3.39 -20.97 -7.64
CA SER A 114 -2.96 -21.93 -8.66
C SER A 114 -2.87 -21.29 -10.06
N TRP A 115 -2.23 -22.02 -10.98
CA TRP A 115 -2.00 -21.59 -12.36
C TRP A 115 -3.19 -21.90 -13.27
N GLY A 116 -3.31 -21.16 -14.38
CA GLY A 116 -4.44 -21.28 -15.32
C GLY A 116 -4.71 -22.69 -15.85
N GLN A 117 -3.67 -23.52 -16.00
CA GLN A 117 -3.82 -24.92 -16.39
C GLN A 117 -4.63 -25.75 -15.37
N HIS A 118 -4.39 -25.55 -14.07
CA HIS A 118 -5.08 -26.25 -12.99
C HIS A 118 -6.53 -25.74 -12.85
N ILE A 119 -6.71 -24.43 -13.03
CA ILE A 119 -8.03 -23.79 -13.04
C ILE A 119 -8.88 -24.35 -14.18
N SER A 120 -8.30 -24.47 -15.38
CA SER A 120 -8.99 -25.01 -16.56
C SER A 120 -9.41 -26.46 -16.35
N ALA A 121 -8.56 -27.28 -15.72
CA ALA A 121 -8.90 -28.66 -15.37
C ALA A 121 -10.05 -28.75 -14.35
N ALA A 122 -10.12 -27.82 -13.38
CA ALA A 122 -11.15 -27.76 -12.36
C ALA A 122 -12.40 -26.94 -12.75
N ALA A 123 -12.44 -26.34 -13.94
CA ALA A 123 -13.44 -25.33 -14.31
C ALA A 123 -14.90 -25.81 -14.17
N ASN A 124 -15.18 -27.05 -14.58
CA ASN A 124 -16.52 -27.65 -14.43
C ASN A 124 -16.89 -27.84 -12.96
N THR A 125 -15.95 -28.27 -12.13
CA THR A 125 -16.17 -28.46 -10.69
C THR A 125 -16.41 -27.13 -9.99
N ILE A 126 -15.61 -26.10 -10.30
CA ILE A 126 -15.78 -24.75 -9.76
C ILE A 126 -17.18 -24.23 -10.12
N ARG A 127 -17.54 -24.31 -11.41
CA ARG A 127 -18.84 -23.87 -11.94
C ARG A 127 -20.02 -24.56 -11.25
N ASN A 128 -19.90 -25.86 -11.01
CA ASN A 128 -20.97 -26.68 -10.42
C ASN A 128 -21.02 -26.63 -8.89
N SER A 129 -19.90 -26.39 -8.21
CA SER A 129 -19.81 -26.32 -6.74
C SER A 129 -20.62 -25.16 -6.17
N GLY A 130 -20.76 -24.08 -6.94
CA GLY A 130 -21.44 -22.89 -6.48
C GLY A 130 -20.72 -22.15 -5.34
N ILE A 131 -19.49 -22.53 -4.97
CA ILE A 131 -18.68 -21.78 -4.02
C ILE A 131 -18.12 -20.54 -4.72
N PRO A 132 -18.09 -19.36 -4.08
CA PRO A 132 -17.39 -18.21 -4.62
C PRO A 132 -15.87 -18.45 -4.61
N VAL A 133 -15.18 -18.02 -5.67
CA VAL A 133 -13.72 -18.20 -5.80
C VAL A 133 -13.04 -16.89 -6.18
N ILE A 134 -11.96 -16.56 -5.49
CA ILE A 134 -11.06 -15.44 -5.81
C ILE A 134 -9.75 -16.02 -6.35
N PHE A 135 -9.47 -15.79 -7.63
CA PHE A 135 -8.19 -16.15 -8.23
C PHE A 135 -7.18 -15.02 -8.08
N LEU A 136 -6.07 -15.29 -7.38
CA LEU A 136 -5.03 -14.29 -7.14
C LEU A 136 -4.13 -14.08 -8.36
N ASN A 137 -3.67 -15.14 -9.04
CA ASN A 137 -2.75 -15.01 -10.19
C ASN A 137 -3.12 -15.89 -11.39
N GLY A 138 -4.19 -16.66 -11.30
CA GLY A 138 -4.57 -17.56 -12.36
C GLY A 138 -5.03 -16.82 -13.61
N ASP A 139 -4.46 -17.17 -14.76
CA ASP A 139 -5.01 -16.81 -16.05
C ASP A 139 -6.21 -17.70 -16.35
N LYS A 140 -7.31 -17.13 -16.85
CA LYS A 140 -8.52 -17.87 -17.20
C LYS A 140 -8.28 -18.69 -18.47
N GLY A 141 -7.44 -18.20 -19.40
CA GLY A 141 -7.14 -18.92 -20.64
C GLY A 141 -8.39 -19.22 -21.48
N ASN A 142 -9.38 -18.32 -21.44
CA ASN A 142 -10.73 -18.48 -22.02
C ASN A 142 -11.63 -19.57 -21.38
N SER A 143 -11.21 -20.23 -20.29
CA SER A 143 -12.02 -21.23 -19.60
C SER A 143 -13.19 -20.59 -18.85
N ASP A 144 -14.42 -21.02 -19.12
CA ASP A 144 -15.59 -20.61 -18.32
C ASP A 144 -15.59 -21.30 -16.95
N VAL A 145 -15.24 -20.58 -15.90
CA VAL A 145 -15.25 -21.08 -14.51
C VAL A 145 -16.55 -20.71 -13.75
N GLY A 146 -17.51 -20.08 -14.44
CA GLY A 146 -18.80 -19.70 -13.89
C GLY A 146 -18.89 -18.27 -13.32
N PRO A 147 -20.11 -17.82 -12.96
CA PRO A 147 -20.40 -16.43 -12.59
C PRO A 147 -20.09 -16.07 -11.14
N ARG A 148 -19.50 -16.99 -10.37
CA ARG A 148 -19.19 -16.84 -8.93
C ARG A 148 -17.70 -16.72 -8.68
N THR A 149 -16.94 -16.44 -9.72
CA THR A 149 -15.48 -16.37 -9.66
C THR A 149 -15.03 -14.95 -9.98
N VAL A 150 -14.03 -14.46 -9.26
CA VAL A 150 -13.39 -13.16 -9.53
C VAL A 150 -11.91 -13.39 -9.78
N PHE A 151 -11.40 -12.84 -10.87
CA PHE A 151 -9.97 -12.87 -11.18
C PHE A 151 -9.35 -11.52 -10.83
N ILE A 152 -8.57 -11.49 -9.75
CA ILE A 152 -7.90 -10.28 -9.27
C ILE A 152 -6.58 -10.04 -10.01
N GLY A 153 -5.93 -11.10 -10.50
CA GLY A 153 -4.62 -11.01 -11.12
C GLY A 153 -4.45 -11.73 -12.45
N SER A 154 -5.54 -11.92 -13.19
CA SER A 154 -5.50 -12.50 -14.54
C SER A 154 -4.76 -11.59 -15.52
N GLY A 155 -3.86 -12.18 -16.29
CA GLY A 155 -3.17 -11.57 -17.42
C GLY A 155 -3.96 -11.65 -18.73
N ASP A 156 -5.20 -12.17 -18.77
CA ASP A 156 -5.91 -12.40 -20.04
C ASP A 156 -6.23 -11.11 -20.81
N ARG A 157 -6.24 -9.94 -20.15
CA ARG A 157 -6.40 -8.63 -20.81
C ARG A 157 -5.08 -8.01 -21.28
N VAL A 158 -3.93 -8.50 -20.80
CA VAL A 158 -2.60 -8.01 -21.18
C VAL A 158 -2.43 -7.99 -22.71
N PRO A 159 -2.83 -9.04 -23.47
CA PRO A 159 -2.77 -8.98 -24.93
C PRO A 159 -3.55 -7.83 -25.54
N ALA A 160 -4.80 -7.62 -25.11
CA ALA A 160 -5.66 -6.56 -25.63
C ALA A 160 -5.11 -5.16 -25.30
N ASP A 161 -4.61 -4.96 -24.08
CA ASP A 161 -4.01 -3.69 -23.66
C ASP A 161 -2.74 -3.38 -24.43
N ILE A 162 -1.85 -4.36 -24.60
CA ILE A 162 -0.60 -4.21 -25.37
C ILE A 162 -0.91 -3.95 -26.85
N LEU A 163 -1.82 -4.70 -27.47
CA LEU A 163 -2.21 -4.47 -28.87
C LEU A 163 -2.85 -3.10 -29.07
N SER A 164 -3.68 -2.65 -28.13
CA SER A 164 -4.23 -1.29 -28.14
C SER A 164 -3.14 -0.23 -27.95
N PHE A 165 -2.11 -0.50 -27.16
CA PHE A 165 -0.97 0.41 -26.97
C PHE A 165 -0.15 0.51 -28.26
N ILE A 166 0.14 -0.63 -28.88
CA ILE A 166 0.84 -0.71 -30.18
C ILE A 166 0.10 0.10 -31.24
N SER A 167 -1.19 -0.20 -31.47
CA SER A 167 -1.92 0.41 -32.58
C SER A 167 -2.32 1.87 -32.32
N LYS A 168 -2.76 2.20 -31.10
CA LYS A 168 -3.31 3.54 -30.80
C LYS A 168 -2.27 4.53 -30.30
N ILE A 169 -1.25 4.07 -29.56
CA ILE A 169 -0.27 4.95 -28.92
C ILE A 169 1.05 4.99 -29.69
N LEU A 170 1.61 3.81 -30.02
CA LEU A 170 2.83 3.74 -30.84
C LEU A 170 2.53 3.99 -32.33
N GLU A 171 1.27 3.80 -32.76
CA GLU A 171 0.85 3.93 -34.17
C GLU A 171 1.68 3.00 -35.08
N GLU A 172 1.93 1.79 -34.58
CA GLU A 172 2.62 0.72 -35.30
C GLU A 172 1.61 -0.37 -35.69
N ASP A 173 1.72 -0.85 -36.92
CA ASP A 173 0.84 -1.86 -37.52
C ASP A 173 1.58 -3.17 -37.79
N GLN A 174 2.88 -3.23 -37.52
CA GLN A 174 3.74 -4.39 -37.75
C GLN A 174 4.57 -4.70 -36.50
N VAL A 175 4.53 -5.96 -36.07
CA VAL A 175 5.35 -6.44 -34.93
C VAL A 175 5.99 -7.78 -35.21
N ILE A 176 7.21 -7.96 -34.70
CA ILE A 176 7.87 -9.26 -34.61
C ILE A 176 7.46 -9.89 -33.28
N PHE A 177 6.76 -11.02 -33.32
CA PHE A 177 6.21 -11.64 -32.12
C PHE A 177 7.05 -12.83 -31.65
N LEU A 178 7.51 -12.77 -30.41
CA LEU A 178 8.28 -13.82 -29.76
C LEU A 178 7.52 -14.29 -28.54
N SER A 179 7.12 -15.56 -28.53
CA SER A 179 6.39 -16.15 -27.41
C SER A 179 7.13 -17.38 -26.89
N GLU A 180 7.05 -17.62 -25.59
CA GLU A 180 7.38 -18.92 -25.04
C GLU A 180 6.24 -19.92 -25.30
N HIS A 181 6.54 -21.18 -25.59
CA HIS A 181 5.52 -22.21 -25.87
C HIS A 181 4.61 -22.46 -24.67
N SER A 182 5.20 -22.48 -23.48
CA SER A 182 4.49 -22.79 -22.22
C SER A 182 3.54 -21.68 -21.79
N TYR A 183 3.58 -20.51 -22.43
CA TYR A 183 2.88 -19.33 -21.97
C TYR A 183 1.53 -19.14 -22.70
N PRO A 184 0.37 -19.36 -22.04
CA PRO A 184 -0.93 -19.49 -22.71
C PRO A 184 -1.40 -18.25 -23.48
N LEU A 185 -0.90 -17.07 -23.11
CA LEU A 185 -1.28 -15.80 -23.73
C LEU A 185 -0.81 -15.67 -25.19
N GLY A 186 0.12 -16.51 -25.66
CA GLY A 186 0.67 -16.41 -27.02
C GLY A 186 -0.39 -16.57 -28.11
N LYS A 187 -1.33 -17.49 -27.92
CA LYS A 187 -2.47 -17.68 -28.81
C LYS A 187 -3.41 -16.47 -28.80
N MET A 188 -3.66 -15.90 -27.61
CA MET A 188 -4.54 -14.73 -27.48
C MET A 188 -4.01 -13.51 -28.23
N PHE A 189 -2.69 -13.26 -28.20
CA PHE A 189 -2.07 -12.21 -29.03
C PHE A 189 -2.35 -12.43 -30.51
N SER A 190 -2.17 -13.66 -31.00
CA SER A 190 -2.37 -14.00 -32.41
C SER A 190 -3.83 -13.85 -32.83
N ASP A 191 -4.76 -14.28 -31.98
CA ASP A 191 -6.20 -14.21 -32.24
C ASP A 191 -6.74 -12.77 -32.22
N LEU A 192 -6.20 -11.91 -31.33
CA LEU A 192 -6.69 -10.54 -31.16
C LEU A 192 -6.03 -9.52 -32.09
N ALA A 193 -4.77 -9.73 -32.49
CA ALA A 193 -3.99 -8.73 -33.25
C ALA A 193 -4.71 -8.17 -34.50
N PRO A 194 -5.38 -8.98 -35.35
CA PRO A 194 -6.09 -8.47 -36.51
C PRO A 194 -7.22 -7.48 -36.16
N GLY A 195 -7.92 -7.71 -35.03
CA GLY A 195 -8.98 -6.83 -34.55
C GLY A 195 -8.49 -5.44 -34.11
N TYR A 196 -7.20 -5.33 -33.81
CA TYR A 196 -6.53 -4.07 -33.45
C TYR A 196 -5.76 -3.45 -34.63
N GLY A 197 -5.81 -4.07 -35.82
CA GLY A 197 -5.05 -3.62 -36.99
C GLY A 197 -3.55 -3.84 -36.88
N VAL A 198 -3.11 -4.77 -36.02
CA VAL A 198 -1.70 -5.13 -35.84
C VAL A 198 -1.41 -6.42 -36.60
N ASN A 199 -0.47 -6.38 -37.53
CA ASN A 199 0.02 -7.53 -38.28
C ASN A 199 1.26 -8.12 -37.60
N ILE A 200 1.22 -9.41 -37.31
CA ILE A 200 2.36 -10.16 -36.78
C ILE A 200 3.17 -10.66 -37.98
N GLU A 201 4.27 -9.98 -38.33
CA GLU A 201 5.10 -10.29 -39.52
C GLU A 201 5.82 -11.64 -39.41
N GLY A 202 5.98 -12.12 -38.19
CA GLY A 202 6.48 -13.44 -37.88
C GLY A 202 6.21 -13.73 -36.42
N SER A 203 5.77 -14.96 -36.14
CA SER A 203 5.70 -15.48 -34.79
C SER A 203 6.73 -16.59 -34.65
N ARG A 204 7.55 -16.51 -33.60
CA ARG A 204 8.39 -17.62 -33.18
C ARG A 204 8.02 -18.03 -31.77
N THR A 205 7.74 -19.31 -31.61
CA THR A 205 7.59 -19.94 -30.32
C THR A 205 8.93 -20.54 -29.91
N CYS A 206 9.47 -20.12 -28.77
CA CYS A 206 10.72 -20.65 -28.22
C CYS A 206 10.42 -21.65 -27.09
N HIS A 207 11.21 -22.72 -27.00
CA HIS A 207 11.18 -23.70 -25.94
C HIS A 207 12.25 -23.35 -24.90
N PHE A 208 12.01 -22.29 -24.14
CA PHE A 208 12.84 -21.98 -23.00
C PHE A 208 12.59 -23.03 -21.92
N ASP A 209 13.31 -24.14 -21.96
CA ASP A 209 13.29 -25.11 -20.86
C ASP A 209 13.81 -24.39 -19.61
N LEU A 210 12.88 -24.06 -18.73
CA LEU A 210 13.10 -23.29 -17.50
C LEU A 210 13.60 -24.16 -16.36
N ASP A 211 14.06 -25.38 -16.64
CA ASP A 211 14.60 -26.27 -15.62
C ASP A 211 15.91 -25.68 -15.06
N LEU A 212 15.77 -24.81 -14.06
CA LEU A 212 16.83 -24.18 -13.30
C LEU A 212 17.68 -25.21 -12.53
N SER A 213 17.30 -26.50 -12.60
CA SER A 213 18.08 -27.62 -12.06
C SER A 213 19.13 -28.18 -13.01
N CYS A 214 19.24 -27.66 -14.25
CA CYS A 214 20.28 -28.06 -15.20
C CYS A 214 21.68 -27.68 -14.68
N LYS A 215 22.35 -28.65 -14.05
CA LYS A 215 23.69 -28.54 -13.44
C LYS A 215 24.83 -28.61 -14.46
N ASN A 216 24.52 -28.66 -15.76
CA ASN A 216 25.47 -29.05 -16.79
C ASN A 216 25.68 -27.89 -17.77
N GLU A 217 26.94 -27.60 -18.09
CA GLU A 217 27.36 -26.48 -18.97
C GLU A 217 26.82 -26.62 -20.42
N GLU A 218 26.43 -27.82 -20.84
CA GLU A 218 25.82 -28.09 -22.15
C GLU A 218 24.36 -27.62 -22.26
N ASP A 219 23.58 -27.69 -21.18
CA ASP A 219 22.17 -27.24 -21.17
C ASP A 219 22.09 -25.69 -21.13
N LEU A 220 23.08 -25.05 -20.49
CA LEU A 220 23.29 -23.61 -20.61
C LEU A 220 23.57 -23.22 -22.07
N LYS A 221 24.39 -23.99 -22.80
CA LYS A 221 24.65 -23.75 -24.23
C LYS A 221 23.40 -23.95 -25.09
N LEU A 222 22.51 -24.89 -24.77
CA LEU A 222 21.23 -25.07 -25.45
C LEU A 222 20.28 -23.88 -25.24
N GLY A 223 20.17 -23.37 -24.01
CA GLY A 223 19.38 -22.17 -23.71
C GLY A 223 19.91 -20.89 -24.37
N PHE A 224 21.24 -20.75 -24.50
CA PHE A 224 21.84 -19.68 -25.31
C PHE A 224 21.59 -19.90 -26.81
N GLY A 225 21.58 -21.15 -27.28
CA GLY A 225 21.26 -21.50 -28.67
C GLY A 225 19.87 -21.03 -29.09
N GLU A 226 18.86 -21.15 -28.23
CA GLU A 226 17.53 -20.60 -28.50
C GLU A 226 17.50 -19.08 -28.53
N GLY A 227 18.22 -18.40 -27.62
CA GLY A 227 18.36 -16.95 -27.63
C GLY A 227 19.02 -16.44 -28.92
N ILE A 228 20.12 -17.07 -29.34
CA ILE A 228 20.82 -16.78 -30.61
C ILE A 228 19.90 -17.04 -31.79
N ASN A 229 19.14 -18.13 -31.78
CA ASN A 229 18.18 -18.44 -32.82
C ASN A 229 17.06 -17.38 -32.89
N ALA A 230 16.59 -16.88 -31.75
CA ALA A 230 15.62 -15.81 -31.69
C ALA A 230 16.20 -14.50 -32.26
N VAL A 231 17.43 -14.14 -31.90
CA VAL A 231 18.14 -12.98 -32.49
C VAL A 231 18.31 -13.15 -34.00
N ASN A 232 18.80 -14.29 -34.48
CA ASN A 232 18.93 -14.57 -35.91
C ASN A 232 17.59 -14.48 -36.65
N PHE A 233 16.50 -14.92 -36.01
CA PHE A 233 15.15 -14.78 -36.56
C PHE A 233 14.72 -13.31 -36.66
N ILE A 234 15.00 -12.51 -35.63
CA ILE A 234 14.75 -11.07 -35.61
C ILE A 234 15.57 -10.39 -36.71
N ASP A 235 16.86 -10.67 -36.81
CA ASP A 235 17.75 -10.13 -37.84
C ASP A 235 17.29 -10.53 -39.25
N THR A 236 16.87 -11.78 -39.43
CA THR A 236 16.29 -12.25 -40.70
C THR A 236 15.04 -11.45 -41.04
N LYS A 237 14.11 -11.28 -40.10
CA LYS A 237 12.87 -10.52 -40.33
C LYS A 237 13.13 -9.05 -40.61
N ILE A 238 14.11 -8.45 -39.94
CA ILE A 238 14.55 -7.08 -40.22
C ILE A 238 15.16 -6.99 -41.63
N SER A 239 15.98 -7.97 -42.03
CA SER A 239 16.63 -8.01 -43.35
C SER A 239 15.66 -8.31 -44.50
N GLU A 240 14.53 -8.98 -44.23
CA GLU A 240 13.45 -9.22 -45.18
C GLU A 240 12.61 -7.96 -45.44
N ASN A 241 12.56 -7.04 -44.46
CA ASN A 241 11.84 -5.77 -44.53
C ASN A 241 12.74 -4.55 -44.23
N PRO A 242 13.86 -4.35 -44.95
CA PRO A 242 14.82 -3.29 -44.61
C PRO A 242 14.30 -1.88 -44.90
N ASP A 243 13.19 -1.74 -45.65
CA ASP A 243 13.02 -0.60 -46.56
C ASP A 243 11.66 0.13 -46.55
N LYS A 244 10.87 0.08 -45.46
CA LYS A 244 9.56 0.79 -45.49
C LYS A 244 9.44 2.07 -44.69
N THR A 245 10.23 2.31 -43.63
CA THR A 245 10.01 3.52 -42.81
C THR A 245 11.25 4.12 -42.12
N GLY A 246 12.43 3.51 -42.24
CA GLY A 246 13.62 3.93 -41.47
C GLY A 246 13.42 3.83 -39.95
N ARG A 247 12.41 3.08 -39.50
CA ARG A 247 12.09 2.88 -38.08
C ARG A 247 12.73 1.61 -37.57
N SER A 248 13.10 1.63 -36.30
CA SER A 248 13.55 0.43 -35.62
C SER A 248 12.38 -0.54 -35.42
N PRO A 249 12.59 -1.85 -35.61
CA PRO A 249 11.55 -2.86 -35.50
C PRO A 249 10.94 -2.88 -34.09
N LEU A 250 9.63 -3.11 -34.02
CA LEU A 250 8.91 -3.33 -32.78
C LEU A 250 8.81 -4.83 -32.51
N ILE A 251 9.45 -5.27 -31.43
CA ILE A 251 9.47 -6.65 -30.98
C ILE A 251 8.47 -6.78 -29.83
N LEU A 252 7.49 -7.65 -29.97
CA LEU A 252 6.56 -8.01 -28.92
C LEU A 252 7.02 -9.32 -28.27
N LEU A 253 7.38 -9.25 -27.00
CA LEU A 253 7.88 -10.37 -26.21
C LEU A 253 6.78 -10.89 -25.28
N ASN A 254 6.52 -12.19 -25.31
CA ASN A 254 5.54 -12.90 -24.48
C ASN A 254 6.15 -14.18 -23.91
N ALA A 255 7.08 -14.04 -22.98
CA ALA A 255 7.79 -15.15 -22.33
C ALA A 255 7.84 -14.94 -20.82
N HIS A 256 8.10 -15.97 -20.02
CA HIS A 256 8.31 -15.81 -18.57
C HIS A 256 9.52 -14.90 -18.27
N VAL A 257 9.65 -14.48 -17.00
CA VAL A 257 10.69 -13.54 -16.53
C VAL A 257 12.09 -13.98 -16.99
N ALA A 258 12.50 -15.20 -16.67
CA ALA A 258 13.86 -15.66 -16.96
C ALA A 258 14.15 -15.80 -18.47
N ALA A 259 13.18 -16.28 -19.25
CA ALA A 259 13.26 -16.32 -20.71
C ALA A 259 13.38 -14.92 -21.31
N SER A 260 12.57 -13.98 -20.81
CA SER A 260 12.59 -12.59 -21.25
C SER A 260 13.94 -11.92 -21.01
N ILE A 261 14.55 -12.13 -19.84
CA ILE A 261 15.88 -11.60 -19.53
C ILE A 261 16.93 -12.13 -20.51
N LYS A 262 16.97 -13.46 -20.72
CA LYS A 262 17.95 -14.08 -21.61
C LYS A 262 17.85 -13.53 -23.02
N LEU A 263 16.63 -13.30 -23.51
CA LEU A 263 16.41 -12.70 -24.82
C LEU A 263 16.85 -11.23 -24.86
N LEU A 264 16.52 -10.45 -23.84
CA LEU A 264 16.95 -9.04 -23.75
C LEU A 264 18.49 -8.93 -23.69
N ASP A 265 19.15 -9.79 -22.91
CA ASP A 265 20.62 -9.86 -22.84
C ASP A 265 21.23 -10.29 -24.19
N ALA A 266 20.60 -11.22 -24.91
CA ALA A 266 21.03 -11.63 -26.25
C ALA A 266 20.88 -10.48 -27.27
N LEU A 267 19.74 -9.79 -27.26
CA LEU A 267 19.49 -8.62 -28.11
C LEU A 267 20.48 -7.49 -27.85
N GLU A 268 20.80 -7.22 -26.59
CA GLU A 268 21.76 -6.18 -26.20
C GLU A 268 23.19 -6.52 -26.61
N SER A 269 23.60 -7.79 -26.44
CA SER A 269 24.97 -8.24 -26.73
C SER A 269 25.27 -8.49 -28.20
N GLN A 270 24.26 -8.87 -28.99
CA GLN A 270 24.42 -9.25 -30.40
C GLN A 270 23.97 -8.18 -31.39
N GLY A 271 23.38 -7.07 -30.92
CA GLY A 271 22.94 -5.97 -31.77
C GLY A 271 24.09 -5.38 -32.59
N GLN A 272 24.26 -5.85 -33.84
CA GLN A 272 25.19 -5.29 -34.83
C GLN A 272 24.60 -4.08 -35.58
N LEU A 273 23.29 -3.85 -35.42
CA LEU A 273 22.62 -2.72 -36.02
C LEU A 273 22.91 -1.47 -35.18
N ASP A 274 23.33 -0.39 -35.84
CA ASP A 274 23.39 0.98 -35.28
C ASP A 274 22.00 1.52 -34.85
N GLY A 275 20.97 0.65 -34.77
CA GLY A 275 19.58 0.94 -34.48
C GLY A 275 19.14 0.35 -33.14
N ARG A 276 18.36 1.13 -32.39
CA ARG A 276 17.83 0.75 -31.07
C ARG A 276 16.63 -0.18 -31.26
N TYR A 277 16.64 -1.40 -30.73
CA TYR A 277 15.45 -2.27 -30.72
C TYR A 277 14.34 -1.64 -29.88
N ASN A 278 13.11 -1.60 -30.40
CA ASN A 278 11.94 -1.26 -29.59
C ASN A 278 11.33 -2.58 -29.12
N VAL A 279 11.38 -2.87 -27.82
CA VAL A 279 10.86 -4.13 -27.27
C VAL A 279 9.68 -3.82 -26.36
N ILE A 280 8.53 -4.44 -26.58
CA ILE A 280 7.43 -4.47 -25.61
C ILE A 280 7.53 -5.78 -24.84
N ALA A 281 7.61 -5.69 -23.52
CA ALA A 281 7.63 -6.86 -22.64
C ALA A 281 6.56 -6.78 -21.54
N PRO A 282 6.11 -7.94 -21.04
CA PRO A 282 5.10 -8.02 -19.98
C PRO A 282 5.60 -7.48 -18.64
N PRO A 283 4.68 -7.14 -17.71
CA PRO A 283 4.98 -6.44 -16.45
C PRO A 283 6.00 -7.14 -15.57
N PHE A 284 6.00 -8.47 -15.55
CA PHE A 284 6.84 -9.25 -14.64
C PHE A 284 8.34 -9.19 -14.98
N VAL A 285 8.71 -8.70 -16.17
CA VAL A 285 10.11 -8.49 -16.57
C VAL A 285 10.75 -7.33 -15.80
N LEU A 286 9.93 -6.40 -15.28
CA LEU A 286 10.36 -5.13 -14.68
C LEU A 286 11.48 -5.27 -13.64
N GLY A 287 11.27 -5.98 -12.53
CA GLY A 287 12.32 -6.02 -11.51
C GLY A 287 13.48 -6.96 -11.83
N ALA A 288 13.44 -7.67 -12.96
CA ALA A 288 14.62 -8.36 -13.47
C ALA A 288 15.46 -7.49 -14.43
N VAL A 289 14.86 -6.44 -14.98
CA VAL A 289 15.58 -5.43 -15.78
C VAL A 289 16.01 -4.23 -14.93
N GLU A 290 15.43 -4.03 -13.75
CA GLU A 290 15.91 -3.04 -12.79
C GLU A 290 17.38 -3.29 -12.42
N GLY A 291 18.22 -2.27 -12.61
CA GLY A 291 19.67 -2.33 -12.38
C GLY A 291 20.48 -2.81 -13.58
N LYS A 292 19.85 -3.33 -14.64
CA LYS A 292 20.52 -3.59 -15.92
C LYS A 292 20.48 -2.36 -16.81
N GLN A 293 21.53 -2.18 -17.61
CA GLN A 293 21.62 -1.07 -18.56
C GLN A 293 21.53 -1.64 -19.98
N TYR A 294 20.41 -1.38 -20.64
CA TYR A 294 20.25 -1.68 -22.06
C TYR A 294 20.46 -0.40 -22.86
N SER A 295 21.58 -0.33 -23.56
CA SER A 295 21.97 0.79 -24.40
C SER A 295 21.37 0.72 -25.79
N ASN A 296 21.14 -0.50 -26.28
CA ASN A 296 20.62 -0.78 -27.62
C ASN A 296 19.12 -1.11 -27.61
N ILE A 297 18.49 -1.22 -26.44
CA ILE A 297 17.07 -1.53 -26.31
C ILE A 297 16.32 -0.36 -25.68
N ARG A 298 15.25 0.07 -26.36
CA ARG A 298 14.16 0.84 -25.76
C ARG A 298 13.06 -0.13 -25.35
N LEU A 299 12.94 -0.35 -24.06
CA LEU A 299 12.01 -1.33 -23.50
C LEU A 299 10.73 -0.63 -23.05
N TYR A 300 9.60 -0.98 -23.66
CA TYR A 300 8.26 -0.60 -23.25
C TYR A 300 7.72 -1.69 -22.33
N LEU A 301 7.44 -1.35 -21.08
CA LEU A 301 6.86 -2.27 -20.12
C LEU A 301 5.43 -1.86 -19.84
N GLN A 302 4.49 -2.80 -19.99
CA GLN A 302 3.20 -2.61 -19.33
C GLN A 302 3.47 -2.66 -17.82
N THR A 303 3.25 -1.57 -17.11
CA THR A 303 3.40 -1.52 -15.67
C THR A 303 2.02 -1.51 -15.03
N ASP A 304 1.90 -2.03 -13.81
CA ASP A 304 0.66 -1.86 -13.07
C ASP A 304 0.71 -0.48 -12.37
N PRO A 305 -0.28 0.41 -12.58
CA PRO A 305 -0.40 1.67 -11.84
C PRO A 305 -0.42 1.52 -10.33
N MET A 306 -0.71 0.34 -9.81
CA MET A 306 -0.83 0.08 -8.39
C MET A 306 0.53 0.04 -7.65
N ASN A 307 1.59 0.59 -8.25
CA ASN A 307 2.96 0.51 -7.73
C ASN A 307 3.27 1.32 -6.45
N SER A 308 2.28 1.60 -5.60
CA SER A 308 2.50 2.29 -4.31
C SER A 308 1.83 1.53 -3.16
N LEU A 309 2.63 1.00 -2.22
CA LEU A 309 2.12 0.49 -0.93
C LEU A 309 1.59 1.65 -0.10
N SER A 310 0.63 1.38 0.77
CA SER A 310 0.46 2.21 1.97
C SER A 310 1.71 2.09 2.85
N TYR A 311 2.06 3.16 3.57
CA TYR A 311 3.25 3.18 4.44
C TYR A 311 3.28 2.04 5.45
N THR A 312 2.12 1.72 6.05
CA THR A 312 1.94 0.58 6.95
C THR A 312 2.31 -0.74 6.27
N MET A 313 1.85 -0.96 5.04
CA MET A 313 2.24 -2.14 4.26
C MET A 313 3.69 -2.08 3.76
N TYR A 314 4.32 -0.91 3.64
CA TYR A 314 5.74 -0.79 3.30
C TYR A 314 6.62 -1.25 4.48
N GLN A 315 6.41 -0.68 5.68
CA GLN A 315 7.18 -1.00 6.89
C GLN A 315 7.03 -2.46 7.33
N GLU A 316 5.82 -3.00 7.26
CA GLU A 316 5.54 -4.40 7.64
C GLU A 316 6.29 -5.43 6.83
N LEU A 317 6.78 -5.00 5.68
CA LEU A 317 7.17 -5.82 4.56
C LEU A 317 8.68 -5.59 4.33
N GLU A 318 9.22 -4.45 4.81
CA GLU A 318 10.63 -4.23 5.19
C GLU A 318 11.04 -5.12 6.37
N ASN A 319 10.15 -5.32 7.36
CA ASN A 319 10.36 -6.26 8.48
C ASN A 319 10.39 -7.74 8.05
N LEU A 320 10.05 -8.06 6.80
CA LEU A 320 10.18 -9.39 6.20
C LEU A 320 11.49 -9.46 5.41
N GLU A 321 12.63 -9.36 6.11
CA GLU A 321 13.99 -9.22 5.56
C GLU A 321 14.36 -10.21 4.44
N THR A 322 13.72 -11.39 4.39
CA THR A 322 13.99 -12.45 3.38
C THR A 322 13.19 -12.32 2.08
N LEU A 323 12.21 -11.42 2.03
CA LEU A 323 11.29 -11.23 0.89
C LEU A 323 11.42 -9.85 0.24
N SER A 324 12.33 -9.01 0.75
CA SER A 324 12.47 -7.59 0.37
C SER A 324 12.85 -7.36 -1.10
N GLN A 325 13.39 -8.37 -1.79
CA GLN A 325 13.92 -8.24 -3.16
C GLN A 325 12.98 -8.70 -4.28
N SER A 326 11.74 -9.13 -4.01
CA SER A 326 10.87 -9.59 -5.10
C SER A 326 10.33 -8.42 -5.94
N PRO A 327 10.59 -8.39 -7.27
CA PRO A 327 10.04 -7.41 -8.22
C PRO A 327 8.53 -7.19 -8.14
N ASN A 328 7.81 -8.25 -7.79
CA ASN A 328 6.36 -8.32 -7.89
C ASN A 328 5.67 -8.12 -6.53
N ARG A 329 6.44 -7.83 -5.48
CA ARG A 329 5.95 -7.65 -4.09
C ARG A 329 4.75 -6.72 -4.01
N GLN A 330 4.84 -5.58 -4.70
CA GLN A 330 3.81 -4.56 -4.75
C GLN A 330 2.49 -5.05 -5.33
N LEU A 331 2.55 -5.73 -6.47
CA LEU A 331 1.40 -6.30 -7.15
C LEU A 331 0.63 -7.22 -6.20
N PHE A 332 1.34 -8.12 -5.50
CA PHE A 332 0.71 -9.06 -4.59
C PHE A 332 0.04 -8.39 -3.40
N VAL A 333 0.67 -7.35 -2.84
CA VAL A 333 0.05 -6.60 -1.74
C VAL A 333 -1.28 -5.98 -2.17
N ASN A 334 -1.36 -5.40 -3.36
CA ASN A 334 -2.61 -4.84 -3.86
C ASN A 334 -3.68 -5.91 -4.09
N ARG A 335 -3.28 -7.10 -4.57
CA ARG A 335 -4.18 -8.24 -4.75
C ARG A 335 -4.75 -8.69 -3.40
N ILE A 336 -3.94 -8.70 -2.34
CA ILE A 336 -4.42 -9.04 -0.99
C ILE A 336 -5.26 -7.92 -0.37
N ASP A 337 -4.92 -6.64 -0.53
CA ASP A 337 -5.77 -5.51 -0.10
C ASP A 337 -7.15 -5.57 -0.77
N LEU A 338 -7.18 -5.84 -2.08
CA LEU A 338 -8.43 -6.03 -2.81
C LEU A 338 -9.19 -7.26 -2.30
N THR A 339 -8.48 -8.36 -2.04
CA THR A 339 -9.07 -9.57 -1.46
C THR A 339 -9.72 -9.23 -0.13
N GLU A 340 -9.02 -8.60 0.81
CA GLU A 340 -9.55 -8.15 2.12
C GLU A 340 -10.80 -7.28 1.99
N LYS A 341 -10.82 -6.34 1.04
CA LYS A 341 -12.00 -5.50 0.77
C LYS A 341 -13.18 -6.33 0.27
N LEU A 342 -12.95 -7.33 -0.58
CA LEU A 342 -13.99 -8.28 -0.99
C LEU A 342 -14.49 -9.12 0.18
N ILE A 343 -13.61 -9.54 1.10
CA ILE A 343 -14.02 -10.24 2.34
C ILE A 343 -14.92 -9.33 3.16
N MET A 344 -14.50 -8.09 3.40
CA MET A 344 -15.27 -7.13 4.19
C MET A 344 -16.62 -6.83 3.57
N LEU A 345 -16.68 -6.68 2.25
CA LEU A 345 -17.92 -6.42 1.51
C LEU A 345 -18.86 -7.64 1.55
N ALA A 346 -18.33 -8.86 1.46
CA ALA A 346 -19.10 -10.09 1.61
C ALA A 346 -19.71 -10.24 3.01
N LEU A 347 -19.17 -9.52 4.01
CA LEU A 347 -19.59 -9.55 5.41
C LEU A 347 -20.38 -8.30 5.84
N ASP A 348 -20.60 -7.31 4.96
CA ASP A 348 -21.25 -6.04 5.27
C ASP A 348 -22.77 -6.18 5.44
N ARG A 349 -23.21 -6.14 6.70
CA ARG A 349 -24.61 -6.28 7.10
C ARG A 349 -25.54 -5.22 6.54
N GLU A 350 -25.05 -3.99 6.36
CA GLU A 350 -25.91 -2.90 5.88
C GLU A 350 -26.19 -3.10 4.39
N MET A 351 -25.15 -3.40 3.60
CA MET A 351 -25.31 -3.77 2.20
C MET A 351 -26.25 -4.98 2.03
N ILE A 352 -26.08 -5.99 2.88
CA ILE A 352 -26.94 -7.18 2.92
C ILE A 352 -28.41 -6.81 3.16
N SER A 353 -28.68 -5.97 4.15
CA SER A 353 -30.07 -5.57 4.48
C SER A 353 -30.76 -4.81 3.35
N ARG A 354 -29.99 -4.08 2.54
CA ARG A 354 -30.49 -3.35 1.36
C ARG A 354 -30.75 -4.28 0.18
N LEU A 355 -29.88 -5.27 -0.04
CA LEU A 355 -30.04 -6.25 -1.12
C LEU A 355 -31.14 -7.28 -0.84
N TYR A 356 -31.43 -7.58 0.45
CA TYR A 356 -32.41 -8.59 0.86
C TYR A 356 -33.35 -8.04 1.95
N PRO A 357 -34.41 -7.31 1.60
CA PRO A 357 -35.33 -6.66 2.55
C PRO A 357 -36.18 -7.62 3.43
N GLY A 358 -35.93 -8.93 3.40
CA GLY A 358 -36.54 -9.94 4.28
C GLY A 358 -35.57 -10.60 5.26
N TRP A 359 -34.37 -10.05 5.43
CA TRP A 359 -33.36 -10.61 6.34
C TRP A 359 -33.82 -10.52 7.80
N ASP A 360 -34.26 -11.65 8.36
CA ASP A 360 -34.72 -11.74 9.75
C ASP A 360 -33.54 -11.68 10.72
N LYS A 361 -33.45 -10.56 11.45
CA LYS A 361 -32.41 -10.35 12.47
C LYS A 361 -32.49 -11.34 13.63
N ASN A 362 -33.60 -12.09 13.75
CA ASN A 362 -33.88 -12.97 14.88
C ASN A 362 -33.58 -14.46 14.62
N GLU A 363 -33.09 -14.85 13.44
CA GLU A 363 -32.68 -16.23 13.21
C GLU A 363 -31.39 -16.55 14.00
N ASN A 364 -31.54 -17.34 15.07
CA ASN A 364 -30.48 -17.60 16.04
C ASN A 364 -29.64 -18.86 15.74
N SER A 365 -30.02 -19.71 14.78
CA SER A 365 -29.25 -20.91 14.46
C SER A 365 -27.92 -20.55 13.79
N PRO A 366 -26.75 -20.96 14.34
CA PRO A 366 -25.45 -20.75 13.71
C PRO A 366 -25.39 -21.30 12.28
N GLN A 367 -26.02 -22.45 12.01
CA GLN A 367 -26.00 -23.08 10.68
C GLN A 367 -26.75 -22.27 9.62
N THR A 368 -27.87 -21.63 9.99
CA THR A 368 -28.63 -20.78 9.07
C THR A 368 -27.83 -19.53 8.73
N LYS A 369 -27.14 -18.94 9.72
CA LYS A 369 -26.23 -17.80 9.51
C LYS A 369 -25.10 -18.16 8.56
N LEU A 370 -24.46 -19.33 8.71
CA LEU A 370 -23.39 -19.78 7.81
C LEU A 370 -23.87 -19.89 6.35
N LYS A 371 -25.03 -20.53 6.12
CA LYS A 371 -25.62 -20.63 4.78
C LYS A 371 -25.95 -19.26 4.18
N GLN A 372 -26.44 -18.33 5.00
CA GLN A 372 -26.72 -16.95 4.58
C GLN A 372 -25.45 -16.23 4.15
N TYR A 373 -24.37 -16.27 4.95
CA TYR A 373 -23.09 -15.65 4.58
C TYR A 373 -22.54 -16.22 3.26
N ARG A 374 -22.61 -17.54 3.06
CA ARG A 374 -22.17 -18.18 1.80
C ARG A 374 -23.02 -17.74 0.60
N GLN A 375 -24.34 -17.65 0.77
CA GLN A 375 -25.23 -17.15 -0.29
C GLN A 375 -24.98 -15.66 -0.59
N GLN A 376 -24.70 -14.84 0.43
CA GLN A 376 -24.36 -13.42 0.25
C GLN A 376 -23.06 -13.24 -0.52
N ALA A 377 -22.01 -13.97 -0.15
CA ALA A 377 -20.76 -13.97 -0.90
C ALA A 377 -20.99 -14.40 -2.36
N THR A 378 -21.83 -15.43 -2.57
CA THR A 378 -22.23 -15.89 -3.91
C THR A 378 -22.92 -14.79 -4.72
N ASP A 379 -23.88 -14.09 -4.13
CA ASP A 379 -24.66 -13.08 -4.82
C ASP A 379 -23.85 -11.78 -5.04
N LEU A 380 -22.98 -11.42 -4.11
CA LEU A 380 -22.02 -10.33 -4.33
C LEU A 380 -21.11 -10.63 -5.53
N PHE A 381 -20.55 -11.83 -5.59
CA PHE A 381 -19.70 -12.23 -6.71
C PHE A 381 -20.50 -12.25 -8.01
N ARG A 382 -21.78 -12.65 -7.95
CA ARG A 382 -22.69 -12.56 -9.09
C ARG A 382 -22.99 -11.11 -9.51
N LEU A 383 -23.12 -10.19 -8.56
CA LEU A 383 -23.40 -8.77 -8.85
C LEU A 383 -22.20 -8.05 -9.46
N MET A 384 -20.98 -8.44 -9.06
CA MET A 384 -19.74 -8.01 -9.70
C MET A 384 -19.53 -8.63 -11.08
N SER A 385 -20.35 -9.64 -11.43
CA SER A 385 -20.20 -10.48 -12.62
C SER A 385 -21.24 -10.18 -13.71
N LEU A 386 -22.27 -9.38 -13.41
CA LEU A 386 -23.25 -8.99 -14.42
C LEU A 386 -22.63 -7.97 -15.38
N PRO A 387 -22.56 -8.25 -16.69
CA PRO A 387 -22.16 -7.24 -17.65
C PRO A 387 -23.10 -6.04 -17.52
N GLY A 388 -22.55 -4.83 -17.52
CA GLY A 388 -23.38 -3.62 -17.61
C GLY A 388 -24.21 -3.65 -18.89
N GLU A 389 -25.27 -2.84 -18.98
CA GLU A 389 -26.26 -2.79 -20.08
C GLU A 389 -25.67 -2.65 -21.51
N THR A 390 -24.36 -2.42 -21.64
CA THR A 390 -23.66 -2.17 -22.92
C THR A 390 -22.41 -3.03 -23.16
N GLY A 391 -22.19 -4.11 -22.39
CA GLY A 391 -20.98 -4.96 -22.52
C GLY A 391 -19.67 -4.27 -22.10
N LYS A 392 -19.78 -3.08 -21.50
CA LYS A 392 -18.65 -2.32 -20.94
C LYS A 392 -18.28 -2.83 -19.55
N PRO A 393 -17.02 -2.63 -19.10
CA PRO A 393 -16.63 -2.95 -17.74
C PRO A 393 -17.60 -2.34 -16.72
N GLN A 394 -18.07 -3.16 -15.79
CA GLN A 394 -18.91 -2.73 -14.69
C GLN A 394 -18.05 -2.00 -13.66
N LYS A 395 -18.54 -0.85 -13.23
CA LYS A 395 -17.90 -0.01 -12.23
C LYS A 395 -18.39 -0.43 -10.84
N THR A 396 -17.49 -0.91 -9.99
CA THR A 396 -17.80 -1.39 -8.64
C THR A 396 -17.05 -0.55 -7.61
N VAL A 397 -17.77 -0.05 -6.60
CA VAL A 397 -17.15 0.70 -5.48
C VAL A 397 -16.79 -0.29 -4.38
N LEU A 398 -15.50 -0.42 -4.07
CA LEU A 398 -14.96 -1.31 -3.03
C LEU A 398 -14.28 -0.45 -1.96
N GLY A 399 -15.04 -0.12 -0.91
CA GLY A 399 -14.59 0.83 0.12
C GLY A 399 -14.36 2.23 -0.45
N ASP A 400 -13.13 2.71 -0.37
CA ASP A 400 -12.68 4.01 -0.89
C ASP A 400 -12.12 3.95 -2.33
N ARG A 401 -12.22 2.78 -2.99
CA ARG A 401 -11.75 2.56 -4.37
C ARG A 401 -12.89 2.25 -5.33
N ILE A 402 -12.63 2.49 -6.61
CA ILE A 402 -13.49 2.08 -7.73
C ILE A 402 -12.68 1.12 -8.58
N GLU A 403 -13.13 -0.13 -8.61
CA GLU A 403 -12.57 -1.14 -9.48
C GLU A 403 -13.51 -1.38 -10.67
N TYR A 404 -12.93 -1.82 -11.78
CA TYR A 404 -13.68 -2.16 -12.98
C TYR A 404 -13.57 -3.66 -13.21
N PHE A 405 -14.68 -4.34 -13.41
CA PHE A 405 -14.69 -5.76 -13.78
C PHE A 405 -15.28 -5.89 -15.19
N ASP A 406 -14.67 -6.70 -16.05
CA ASP A 406 -15.25 -6.96 -17.36
C ASP A 406 -16.36 -8.02 -17.32
N ALA A 407 -17.00 -8.26 -18.46
CA ALA A 407 -18.08 -9.25 -18.60
C ALA A 407 -17.64 -10.70 -18.31
N GLU A 408 -16.34 -10.93 -18.13
CA GLU A 408 -15.73 -12.22 -17.81
C GLU A 408 -15.23 -12.30 -16.36
N HIS A 409 -15.54 -11.29 -15.54
CA HIS A 409 -15.24 -11.22 -14.10
C HIS A 409 -13.74 -11.04 -13.82
N ARG A 410 -13.03 -10.44 -14.78
CA ARG A 410 -11.62 -10.06 -14.61
C ARG A 410 -11.56 -8.63 -14.12
N LEU A 411 -10.73 -8.40 -13.12
CA LEU A 411 -10.32 -7.06 -12.75
C LEU A 411 -9.67 -6.41 -13.97
N VAL A 412 -10.29 -5.34 -14.45
CA VAL A 412 -9.78 -4.54 -15.55
C VAL A 412 -8.65 -3.69 -15.03
N GLY A 413 -7.45 -4.21 -15.24
CA GLY A 413 -6.23 -3.45 -15.08
C GLY A 413 -6.26 -2.19 -15.94
N ARG A 414 -5.61 -1.15 -15.44
CA ARG A 414 -5.32 0.05 -16.21
C ARG A 414 -4.02 -0.22 -16.95
N GLY A 415 -4.04 -0.26 -18.28
CA GLY A 415 -2.83 -0.39 -19.09
C GLY A 415 -1.95 0.84 -18.91
N ASN A 416 -1.04 0.79 -17.93
CA ASN A 416 0.05 1.74 -17.84
C ASN A 416 1.25 1.19 -18.60
N PHE A 417 1.99 2.09 -19.20
CA PHE A 417 3.20 1.76 -19.93
C PHE A 417 4.31 2.69 -19.49
N ASP A 418 5.45 2.11 -19.13
CA ASP A 418 6.69 2.82 -18.87
C ASP A 418 7.71 2.50 -19.96
N ILE A 419 8.59 3.45 -20.23
CA ILE A 419 9.76 3.29 -21.10
C ILE A 419 10.98 3.14 -20.20
N ILE A 420 11.79 2.12 -20.45
CA ILE A 420 13.13 1.97 -19.89
C ILE A 420 14.14 2.17 -21.01
N GLN A 421 15.04 3.12 -20.83
CA GLN A 421 16.17 3.37 -21.72
C GLN A 421 17.43 3.63 -20.88
N GLY A 422 18.44 2.78 -21.00
CA GLY A 422 19.59 2.79 -20.09
C GLY A 422 19.16 2.45 -18.65
N ARG A 423 19.41 3.36 -17.71
CA ARG A 423 18.95 3.23 -16.30
C ARG A 423 17.68 4.03 -16.00
N GLU A 424 17.23 4.83 -16.95
CA GLU A 424 16.10 5.72 -16.73
C GLU A 424 14.80 4.98 -17.02
N ARG A 425 13.87 5.07 -16.08
CA ARG A 425 12.49 4.64 -16.25
C ARG A 425 11.62 5.89 -16.30
N VAL A 426 10.80 5.99 -17.34
CA VAL A 426 9.94 7.15 -17.57
C VAL A 426 8.57 6.67 -18.03
N SER A 427 7.49 7.08 -17.37
CA SER A 427 6.16 6.72 -17.82
C SER A 427 5.83 7.31 -19.19
N PHE A 428 5.08 6.57 -20.00
CA PHE A 428 4.69 7.01 -21.34
C PHE A 428 3.74 8.23 -21.23
N PRO A 429 3.90 9.30 -22.04
CA PRO A 429 3.10 10.53 -21.94
C PRO A 429 1.60 10.34 -22.23
N ARG A 430 1.24 9.27 -22.93
CA ARG A 430 -0.13 8.80 -23.18
C ARG A 430 -0.33 7.41 -22.56
N GLN A 431 -1.52 7.14 -22.04
CA GLN A 431 -1.84 5.89 -21.36
C GLN A 431 -3.22 5.38 -21.80
N LEU A 432 -3.57 4.13 -21.48
CA LEU A 432 -4.89 3.56 -21.80
C LEU A 432 -5.79 3.50 -20.58
N ASN A 433 -6.99 4.06 -20.63
CA ASN A 433 -7.99 3.92 -19.56
C ASN A 433 -8.57 2.49 -19.48
N ALA A 434 -9.47 2.20 -18.54
CA ALA A 434 -10.05 0.85 -18.37
C ALA A 434 -10.87 0.37 -19.60
N ARG A 435 -11.21 1.29 -20.50
CA ARG A 435 -11.94 1.02 -21.75
C ARG A 435 -11.01 0.89 -22.96
N GLY A 436 -9.71 1.07 -22.78
CA GLY A 436 -8.73 1.09 -23.87
C GLY A 436 -8.72 2.38 -24.68
N ASP A 437 -9.28 3.48 -24.15
CA ASP A 437 -9.18 4.80 -24.77
C ASP A 437 -7.86 5.47 -24.37
N ILE A 438 -7.27 6.24 -25.29
CA ILE A 438 -6.06 7.02 -25.02
C ILE A 438 -6.42 8.17 -24.06
N ILE A 439 -5.64 8.31 -23.01
CA ILE A 439 -5.71 9.43 -22.06
C ILE A 439 -4.33 10.05 -21.86
N PRO A 440 -4.25 11.37 -21.60
CA PRO A 440 -2.99 12.02 -21.26
C PRO A 440 -2.47 11.54 -19.91
N ASN A 441 -1.15 11.50 -19.76
CA ASN A 441 -0.45 11.18 -18.53
C ASN A 441 0.52 12.30 -18.20
N HIS A 442 0.24 13.03 -17.13
CA HIS A 442 1.17 14.02 -16.61
C HIS A 442 2.23 13.33 -15.76
N ILE A 443 3.50 13.56 -16.05
CA ILE A 443 4.59 13.03 -15.24
C ILE A 443 4.98 14.13 -14.26
N VAL A 444 4.82 13.86 -12.97
CA VAL A 444 5.04 14.83 -11.90
C VAL A 444 6.32 14.48 -11.16
N ARG A 445 7.10 15.52 -10.85
CA ARG A 445 8.31 15.44 -10.04
C ARG A 445 8.29 16.59 -9.03
N ILE A 446 8.56 16.29 -7.76
CA ILE A 446 8.79 17.32 -6.73
C ILE A 446 10.28 17.37 -6.45
N THR A 447 10.87 18.57 -6.47
CA THR A 447 12.27 18.83 -6.12
C THR A 447 12.36 19.97 -5.11
N ASP A 448 13.54 20.19 -4.54
CA ASP A 448 13.85 21.34 -3.68
C ASP A 448 12.88 21.49 -2.49
N LEU A 449 12.44 20.37 -1.91
CA LEU A 449 11.57 20.40 -0.72
C LEU A 449 12.36 20.98 0.45
N ASP A 450 11.84 22.05 1.02
CA ASP A 450 12.34 22.76 2.20
C ASP A 450 11.17 22.92 3.16
N ILE A 451 11.22 22.21 4.29
CA ILE A 451 10.22 22.33 5.35
C ILE A 451 10.76 23.34 6.35
N SER A 452 10.08 24.48 6.47
CA SER A 452 10.59 25.61 7.27
C SER A 452 10.15 25.54 8.73
N SER A 453 9.00 24.93 9.02
CA SER A 453 8.46 24.81 10.38
C SER A 453 7.41 23.71 10.50
N ILE A 454 7.29 23.15 11.70
CA ILE A 454 6.29 22.13 12.06
C ILE A 454 5.54 22.62 13.30
N ASN A 455 4.23 22.81 13.18
CA ASN A 455 3.33 23.20 14.25
C ASN A 455 2.51 21.99 14.70
N GLN A 456 2.90 21.41 15.84
CA GLN A 456 2.25 20.23 16.39
C GLN A 456 0.86 20.51 16.97
N ARG A 457 0.58 21.76 17.36
CA ARG A 457 -0.71 22.15 17.95
C ARG A 457 -1.80 22.18 16.90
N ASP A 458 -1.49 22.76 15.75
CA ASP A 458 -2.43 22.90 14.63
C ASP A 458 -2.35 21.73 13.64
N GLU A 459 -1.44 20.78 13.91
CA GLU A 459 -1.10 19.66 13.03
C GLU A 459 -0.74 20.14 11.62
N THR A 460 0.08 21.18 11.54
CA THR A 460 0.52 21.78 10.28
C THR A 460 2.02 21.83 10.13
N PHE A 461 2.48 22.00 8.90
CA PHE A 461 3.86 22.33 8.59
C PHE A 461 3.92 23.25 7.38
N ASN A 462 4.93 24.11 7.34
CA ASN A 462 5.19 24.97 6.19
C ASN A 462 6.22 24.32 5.29
N ALA A 463 5.90 24.22 4.00
CA ALA A 463 6.79 23.64 3.01
C ALA A 463 6.91 24.53 1.77
N ASN A 464 8.12 24.56 1.22
CA ASN A 464 8.46 25.16 -0.06
C ASN A 464 9.02 24.05 -0.95
N PHE A 465 8.58 23.95 -2.20
CA PHE A 465 9.12 22.97 -3.14
C PHE A 465 8.93 23.41 -4.59
N SER A 466 9.70 22.82 -5.48
CA SER A 466 9.53 22.93 -6.92
C SER A 466 8.68 21.75 -7.42
N LEU A 467 7.61 22.01 -8.15
CA LEU A 467 6.76 21.02 -8.80
C LEU A 467 6.99 21.10 -10.31
N LEU A 468 7.52 20.02 -10.87
CA LEU A 468 7.68 19.85 -12.31
C LEU A 468 6.54 18.97 -12.83
N ILE A 469 5.87 19.43 -13.87
CA ILE A 469 4.79 18.70 -14.56
C ILE A 469 5.17 18.55 -16.01
N HIS A 470 5.44 17.33 -16.45
CA HIS A 470 5.57 17.01 -17.86
C HIS A 470 4.20 16.66 -18.43
N SER A 471 3.79 17.34 -19.48
CA SER A 471 2.50 17.17 -20.15
C SER A 471 2.69 16.82 -21.63
N PRO A 472 1.92 15.87 -22.21
CA PRO A 472 1.88 15.68 -23.66
C PRO A 472 1.28 16.91 -24.39
N CYS A 473 1.69 17.17 -25.64
CA CYS A 473 1.22 18.31 -26.45
C CYS A 473 -0.27 18.27 -26.84
N ASN A 474 -0.88 17.07 -26.92
CA ASN A 474 -2.19 16.87 -27.55
C ASN A 474 -3.41 16.97 -26.63
N ILE A 475 -3.34 17.64 -25.47
CA ILE A 475 -4.41 17.55 -24.46
C ILE A 475 -5.70 18.28 -24.84
N TYR A 476 -5.66 19.23 -25.79
CA TYR A 476 -6.86 19.99 -26.16
C TYR A 476 -7.02 20.07 -27.69
N PRO A 477 -7.54 19.01 -28.35
CA PRO A 477 -8.22 19.24 -29.61
C PRO A 477 -9.45 20.09 -29.29
N SER A 478 -9.50 21.32 -29.81
CA SER A 478 -10.78 21.98 -29.99
C SER A 478 -11.68 21.00 -30.77
N PRO A 479 -12.94 20.76 -30.35
CA PRO A 479 -13.81 19.77 -30.98
C PRO A 479 -14.04 19.99 -32.49
N GLU A 480 -13.61 21.12 -33.06
CA GLU A 480 -13.73 21.48 -34.47
C GLU A 480 -12.43 21.31 -35.29
N SER A 481 -11.33 20.88 -34.67
CA SER A 481 -10.01 20.89 -35.30
C SER A 481 -9.49 19.49 -35.67
N LYS A 482 -8.89 19.38 -36.86
CA LYS A 482 -8.34 18.12 -37.37
C LYS A 482 -7.11 17.70 -36.55
N PRO A 483 -6.96 16.40 -36.23
CA PRO A 483 -5.78 15.90 -35.51
C PRO A 483 -4.52 16.09 -36.37
N GLY A 484 -3.62 16.98 -35.94
CA GLY A 484 -2.30 17.19 -36.57
C GLY A 484 -1.88 18.66 -36.76
N GLU A 485 -2.81 19.60 -36.95
CA GLU A 485 -2.47 21.01 -37.29
C GLU A 485 -2.39 21.96 -36.08
N ASN A 486 -2.82 21.53 -34.89
CA ASN A 486 -3.02 22.46 -33.76
C ASN A 486 -1.81 22.73 -32.86
N CYS A 487 -0.80 21.86 -32.79
CA CYS A 487 0.30 22.13 -31.84
C CYS A 487 1.09 23.39 -32.24
N GLU A 488 1.20 23.71 -33.53
CA GLU A 488 1.84 24.96 -33.98
C GLU A 488 0.90 26.17 -33.95
N GLN A 489 -0.39 26.03 -34.30
CA GLN A 489 -1.35 27.14 -34.25
C GLN A 489 -1.74 27.54 -32.83
N ASN A 490 -1.98 26.60 -31.92
CA ASN A 490 -2.15 26.94 -30.51
C ASN A 490 -0.84 27.49 -29.93
N SER A 491 0.34 27.05 -30.39
CA SER A 491 1.60 27.70 -30.00
C SER A 491 1.68 29.17 -30.46
N SER A 492 0.94 29.58 -31.50
CA SER A 492 0.86 30.98 -31.90
C SER A 492 -0.08 31.81 -31.01
N GLU A 493 -1.18 31.23 -30.52
CA GLU A 493 -2.04 31.81 -29.47
C GLU A 493 -1.31 31.85 -28.11
N TYR A 494 -0.57 30.79 -27.76
CA TYR A 494 0.32 30.77 -26.60
C TYR A 494 1.51 31.71 -26.78
N ARG A 495 2.03 31.94 -28.00
CA ARG A 495 3.03 32.98 -28.30
C ARG A 495 2.45 34.39 -28.20
N GLN A 496 1.16 34.59 -28.49
CA GLN A 496 0.47 35.86 -28.19
C GLN A 496 0.30 36.05 -26.68
N ILE A 497 0.04 34.98 -25.91
CA ILE A 497 0.08 34.97 -24.43
C ILE A 497 1.53 35.10 -23.88
N GLU A 498 2.57 34.74 -24.65
CA GLU A 498 3.98 35.02 -24.31
C GLU A 498 4.39 36.47 -24.61
N GLN A 499 3.77 37.13 -25.60
CA GLN A 499 4.05 38.52 -25.98
C GLN A 499 3.28 39.54 -25.14
N ILE A 500 2.10 39.18 -24.65
CA ILE A 500 1.43 39.90 -23.56
C ILE A 500 2.13 39.42 -22.28
N GLY A 501 2.69 40.30 -21.46
CA GLY A 501 3.57 39.95 -20.33
C GLY A 501 2.95 39.16 -19.17
N ASP A 502 2.02 38.24 -19.43
CA ASP A 502 1.26 37.47 -18.45
C ASP A 502 1.50 35.96 -18.59
N ARG A 503 2.78 35.58 -18.54
CA ARG A 503 3.24 34.17 -18.47
C ARG A 503 2.64 33.39 -17.29
N SER A 504 2.05 34.08 -16.32
CA SER A 504 1.51 33.49 -15.11
C SER A 504 0.16 32.80 -15.31
N HIS A 505 -0.73 33.36 -16.13
CA HIS A 505 -2.12 32.90 -16.21
C HIS A 505 -2.30 31.54 -16.91
N GLY A 506 -1.56 31.27 -17.99
CA GLY A 506 -1.68 30.00 -18.73
C GLY A 506 -1.12 28.78 -17.96
N ALA A 507 0.04 28.95 -17.33
CA ALA A 507 0.66 27.89 -16.53
C ALA A 507 -0.13 27.62 -15.23
N LEU A 508 -0.61 28.67 -14.57
CA LEU A 508 -1.51 28.54 -13.41
C LEU A 508 -2.82 27.86 -13.80
N GLY A 509 -3.33 28.12 -15.01
CA GLY A 509 -4.49 27.42 -15.57
C GLY A 509 -4.28 25.91 -15.65
N ILE A 510 -3.17 25.45 -16.24
CA ILE A 510 -2.85 24.01 -16.34
C ILE A 510 -2.70 23.37 -14.96
N LEU A 511 -2.00 24.04 -14.03
CA LEU A 511 -1.87 23.55 -12.66
C LEU A 511 -3.24 23.45 -11.97
N ALA A 512 -4.04 24.52 -12.01
CA ALA A 512 -5.36 24.58 -11.40
C ALA A 512 -6.36 23.59 -12.04
N GLU A 513 -6.21 23.32 -13.34
CA GLU A 513 -7.02 22.36 -14.08
C GLU A 513 -6.58 20.92 -13.90
N SER A 514 -5.39 20.64 -13.36
CA SER A 514 -4.82 19.30 -13.29
C SER A 514 -4.61 18.80 -11.86
N ILE A 515 -4.12 19.66 -10.94
CA ILE A 515 -3.67 19.27 -9.61
C ILE A 515 -4.24 20.21 -8.54
N ARG A 516 -4.81 19.63 -7.48
CA ARG A 516 -5.25 20.33 -6.27
C ARG A 516 -4.56 19.74 -5.05
N PHE A 517 -3.94 20.57 -4.22
CA PHE A 517 -3.40 20.11 -2.94
C PHE A 517 -4.51 19.97 -1.91
N LYS A 518 -4.83 18.74 -1.50
CA LYS A 518 -5.96 18.41 -0.63
C LYS A 518 -5.80 18.92 0.79
N ASN A 519 -4.57 18.85 1.29
CA ASN A 519 -4.26 19.15 2.68
C ASN A 519 -3.54 20.50 2.82
N MET A 520 -3.51 21.33 1.78
CA MET A 520 -3.01 22.70 1.92
C MET A 520 -4.03 23.54 2.66
N LYS A 521 -3.67 24.07 3.84
CA LYS A 521 -4.52 24.98 4.61
C LYS A 521 -4.43 26.40 4.07
N ASN A 522 -3.20 26.89 3.88
CA ASN A 522 -2.92 28.25 3.43
C ASN A 522 -1.91 28.23 2.29
N LEU A 523 -2.26 28.86 1.17
CA LEU A 523 -1.34 29.05 0.07
C LEU A 523 -0.57 30.36 0.26
N ASN A 524 0.76 30.28 0.35
CA ASN A 524 1.61 31.47 0.46
C ASN A 524 1.96 32.01 -0.93
N SER A 525 2.43 31.14 -1.83
CA SER A 525 2.74 31.52 -3.21
C SER A 525 2.78 30.32 -4.16
N ILE A 526 2.41 30.57 -5.42
CA ILE A 526 2.68 29.69 -6.56
C ILE A 526 3.32 30.55 -7.64
N THR A 527 4.59 30.29 -7.95
CA THR A 527 5.34 31.06 -8.94
C THR A 527 5.79 30.14 -10.08
N PRO A 528 5.34 30.35 -11.32
CA PRO A 528 5.90 29.63 -12.46
C PRO A 528 7.36 30.07 -12.66
N LEU A 529 8.29 29.10 -12.67
CA LEU A 529 9.72 29.36 -12.81
C LEU A 529 10.17 29.24 -14.27
N ALA A 530 9.73 28.18 -14.95
CA ALA A 530 10.19 27.87 -16.29
C ALA A 530 9.18 27.04 -17.07
N PHE A 531 9.32 27.09 -18.38
CA PHE A 531 8.63 26.26 -19.35
C PHE A 531 9.65 25.74 -20.35
N GLU A 532 9.72 24.43 -20.51
CA GLU A 532 10.64 23.78 -21.44
C GLU A 532 9.86 22.87 -22.40
N LYS A 533 10.28 22.85 -23.67
CA LYS A 533 9.75 21.95 -24.69
C LYS A 533 10.80 20.92 -25.04
N GLU A 534 10.46 19.65 -24.86
CA GLU A 534 11.29 18.50 -25.24
C GLU A 534 10.61 17.74 -26.38
N ILE A 535 11.39 17.29 -27.36
CA ILE A 535 10.90 16.48 -28.49
C ILE A 535 11.45 15.05 -28.32
N LEU A 536 10.58 14.11 -27.96
CA LEU A 536 10.88 12.67 -27.85
C LEU A 536 10.32 11.92 -29.06
N GLY A 537 11.12 11.83 -30.13
CA GLY A 537 10.67 11.21 -31.38
C GLY A 537 9.53 11.99 -32.01
N LYS A 538 8.35 11.37 -32.17
CA LYS A 538 7.13 12.05 -32.67
C LYS A 538 6.36 12.79 -31.57
N GLU A 539 6.67 12.53 -30.29
CA GLU A 539 5.94 13.14 -29.19
C GLU A 539 6.62 14.44 -28.74
N GLN A 540 5.80 15.46 -28.51
CA GLN A 540 6.23 16.69 -27.87
C GLN A 540 5.79 16.66 -26.41
N ARG A 541 6.76 16.88 -25.52
CA ARG A 541 6.58 16.95 -24.07
C ARG A 541 6.84 18.38 -23.64
N TYR A 542 5.93 18.92 -22.83
CA TYR A 542 6.09 20.23 -22.21
C TYR A 542 6.34 20.07 -20.72
N THR A 543 7.38 20.69 -20.22
CA THR A 543 7.73 20.71 -18.80
C THR A 543 7.34 22.05 -18.23
N TYR A 544 6.44 22.06 -17.26
CA TYR A 544 6.08 23.24 -16.47
C TYR A 544 6.74 23.13 -15.10
N ILE A 545 7.48 24.16 -14.69
CA ILE A 545 8.13 24.20 -13.38
C ILE A 545 7.45 25.28 -12.53
N PHE A 546 6.90 24.88 -11.40
CA PHE A 546 6.27 25.77 -10.42
C PHE A 546 7.04 25.75 -9.11
N ARG A 547 7.22 26.90 -8.46
CA ARG A 547 7.62 26.97 -7.06
C ARG A 547 6.38 27.16 -6.21
N ILE A 548 6.17 26.27 -5.26
CA ILE A 548 4.99 26.25 -4.40
C ILE A 548 5.45 26.46 -2.96
N SER A 549 4.79 27.38 -2.26
CA SER A 549 4.97 27.64 -0.84
C SER A 549 3.61 27.65 -0.17
N GLY A 550 3.47 26.91 0.92
CA GLY A 550 2.23 26.87 1.66
C GLY A 550 2.33 26.15 3.00
N GLU A 551 1.24 26.24 3.75
CA GLU A 551 1.01 25.50 4.98
C GLU A 551 0.16 24.27 4.69
N PHE A 552 0.62 23.10 5.12
CA PHE A 552 0.00 21.81 4.90
C PHE A 552 -0.42 21.18 6.22
N PHE A 553 -1.58 20.52 6.23
CA PHE A 553 -2.09 19.73 7.33
C PHE A 553 -1.52 18.31 7.28
N SER A 554 -1.01 17.80 8.40
CA SER A 554 -0.61 16.40 8.55
C SER A 554 -1.04 15.90 9.92
N PRO A 555 -1.89 14.87 10.01
CA PRO A 555 -2.33 14.34 11.30
C PRO A 555 -1.15 13.69 12.02
N PHE A 556 -0.95 14.03 13.29
CA PHE A 556 0.13 13.49 14.11
C PHE A 556 -0.38 12.43 15.09
N ASN A 557 0.39 11.36 15.28
CA ASN A 557 0.07 10.32 16.25
C ASN A 557 0.98 10.44 17.48
N PHE A 558 0.46 11.02 18.55
CA PHE A 558 1.23 11.29 19.77
C PHE A 558 1.18 10.16 20.81
N ARG A 559 0.73 8.95 20.44
CA ARG A 559 0.68 7.80 21.35
C ARG A 559 2.04 7.51 21.99
N ASP A 560 3.11 7.59 21.18
CA ASP A 560 4.48 7.33 21.60
C ASP A 560 5.26 8.59 22.03
N TYR A 561 4.57 9.73 22.16
CA TYR A 561 5.18 10.96 22.66
C TYR A 561 5.74 10.73 24.08
N PRO A 562 7.04 11.01 24.33
CA PRO A 562 7.86 12.02 23.64
C PRO A 562 8.90 11.48 22.63
N PHE A 563 8.88 10.20 22.28
CA PHE A 563 9.85 9.60 21.35
C PHE A 563 9.16 9.09 20.09
N ASP A 564 8.17 9.85 19.65
CA ASP A 564 7.33 9.57 18.50
C ASP A 564 8.08 9.76 17.17
N GLU A 565 7.66 8.96 16.20
CA GLU A 565 7.92 9.16 14.78
C GLU A 565 6.62 9.64 14.13
N GLN A 566 6.73 10.64 13.28
CA GLN A 566 5.60 11.26 12.58
C GLN A 566 5.84 11.23 11.08
N GLU A 567 4.80 11.57 10.33
CA GLU A 567 4.85 11.64 8.89
C GLU A 567 4.26 12.96 8.42
N LEU A 568 5.03 13.74 7.67
CA LEU A 568 4.54 14.93 7.00
C LEU A 568 4.06 14.55 5.60
N ILE A 569 2.83 14.91 5.28
CA ILE A 569 2.19 14.51 4.03
C ILE A 569 1.95 15.77 3.20
N ILE A 570 2.34 15.77 1.93
CA ILE A 570 1.89 16.75 0.93
C ILE A 570 1.02 15.98 -0.06
N SER A 571 -0.30 16.22 0.00
CA SER A 571 -1.30 15.47 -0.75
C SER A 571 -1.79 16.26 -1.94
N ALA A 572 -1.52 15.74 -3.14
CA ALA A 572 -1.90 16.37 -4.40
C ALA A 572 -2.86 15.46 -5.17
N GLN A 573 -4.10 15.91 -5.32
CA GLN A 573 -5.18 15.21 -6.00
C GLN A 573 -5.35 15.72 -7.43
N MET A 574 -5.60 14.80 -8.35
CA MET A 574 -6.06 15.14 -9.69
C MET A 574 -7.46 15.73 -9.68
N THR A 575 -7.66 16.75 -10.49
CA THR A 575 -8.96 17.39 -10.73
C THR A 575 -9.86 16.55 -11.64
N LYS A 576 -9.27 15.66 -12.45
CA LYS A 576 -9.96 14.79 -13.41
C LYS A 576 -9.84 13.32 -12.99
N SER A 577 -10.84 12.52 -13.35
CA SER A 577 -10.84 11.09 -13.08
C SER A 577 -9.71 10.36 -13.85
N PRO A 578 -9.12 9.28 -13.31
CA PRO A 578 -8.15 8.42 -13.99
C PRO A 578 -8.61 7.82 -15.31
N GLU A 579 -9.91 7.86 -15.60
CA GLU A 579 -10.48 7.46 -16.89
C GLU A 579 -10.35 8.54 -17.98
N ARG A 580 -9.93 9.76 -17.60
CA ARG A 580 -9.76 10.93 -18.48
C ARG A 580 -8.33 11.48 -18.47
N MET A 581 -7.59 11.29 -17.38
CA MET A 581 -6.24 11.82 -17.21
C MET A 581 -5.50 11.01 -16.16
N ARG A 582 -4.22 10.72 -16.39
CA ARG A 582 -3.35 10.05 -15.43
C ARG A 582 -2.26 10.96 -14.92
N VAL A 583 -1.75 10.60 -13.74
CA VAL A 583 -0.47 11.09 -13.24
C VAL A 583 0.47 9.95 -12.95
N SER A 584 1.67 10.09 -13.48
CA SER A 584 2.82 9.26 -13.17
C SER A 584 3.84 10.04 -12.36
N ILE A 585 4.52 9.37 -11.46
CA ILE A 585 5.62 9.98 -10.71
C ILE A 585 6.88 9.61 -11.46
N ASP A 586 7.74 10.58 -11.69
CA ASP A 586 9.00 10.33 -12.34
C ASP A 586 9.88 9.43 -11.45
N SER A 587 10.24 8.24 -11.90
CA SER A 587 11.08 7.33 -11.10
C SER A 587 12.48 7.87 -10.82
N ASN A 588 12.97 8.82 -11.64
CA ASN A 588 14.21 9.53 -11.37
C ASN A 588 14.04 10.64 -10.33
N SER A 589 12.84 10.83 -9.76
CA SER A 589 12.59 11.73 -8.63
C SER A 589 13.13 11.19 -7.30
N GLN A 590 13.95 10.12 -7.30
CA GLN A 590 14.70 9.76 -6.11
C GLN A 590 15.48 10.99 -5.66
N TYR A 591 15.09 11.55 -4.52
CA TYR A 591 15.66 12.75 -3.96
C TYR A 591 17.18 12.56 -3.91
N SER A 592 17.90 13.35 -4.70
CA SER A 592 19.36 13.28 -4.70
C SER A 592 19.84 13.58 -3.27
N GLU A 593 20.77 12.76 -2.77
CA GLU A 593 21.40 12.83 -1.43
C GLU A 593 21.78 14.25 -0.97
N ARG A 594 21.94 15.19 -1.92
CA ARG A 594 22.31 16.58 -1.68
C ARG A 594 21.27 17.42 -0.94
N THR A 595 20.00 17.01 -0.94
CA THR A 595 18.92 17.73 -0.21
C THR A 595 18.85 17.38 1.28
N ASP A 596 19.41 16.24 1.68
CA ASP A 596 19.36 15.75 3.07
C ASP A 596 20.20 16.62 4.02
N LEU A 597 21.34 17.13 3.55
CA LEU A 597 22.28 17.90 4.38
C LEU A 597 21.78 19.31 4.74
N LEU A 598 21.02 19.98 3.87
CA LEU A 598 20.60 21.37 4.09
C LEU A 598 19.30 21.50 4.91
N ASN A 599 18.45 20.47 4.90
CA ASN A 599 17.17 20.48 5.60
C ASN A 599 17.29 20.03 7.07
N GLN A 600 18.20 19.11 7.38
CA GLN A 600 18.38 18.61 8.75
C GLN A 600 18.83 19.71 9.73
N GLU A 601 19.59 20.71 9.28
CA GLU A 601 20.03 21.82 10.15
C GLU A 601 18.92 22.81 10.49
N ARG A 602 17.85 22.88 9.67
CA ARG A 602 16.82 23.93 9.78
C ARG A 602 15.67 23.58 10.70
N ILE A 603 15.27 22.32 10.77
CA ILE A 603 14.08 21.91 11.52
C ILE A 603 14.45 21.56 12.95
N GLN A 604 14.41 22.57 13.82
CA GLN A 604 14.78 22.38 15.22
C GLN A 604 13.92 21.30 15.90
N GLY A 605 14.59 20.27 16.43
CA GLY A 605 13.95 19.22 17.24
C GLY A 605 13.43 18.01 16.46
N TRP A 606 13.67 17.95 15.15
CA TRP A 606 13.26 16.83 14.30
C TRP A 606 14.42 16.33 13.43
N ASP A 607 14.48 15.02 13.26
CA ASP A 607 15.35 14.33 12.32
C ASP A 607 14.51 13.91 11.11
N LEU A 608 14.90 14.37 9.91
CA LEU A 608 14.20 14.07 8.67
C LEU A 608 14.79 12.81 8.06
N ARG A 609 13.92 11.85 7.78
CA ARG A 609 14.26 10.65 7.01
C ARG A 609 13.95 10.86 5.53
N GLN A 610 14.43 9.94 4.69
CA GLN A 610 14.26 10.05 3.25
C GLN A 610 12.77 10.12 2.86
N PRO A 611 12.39 11.12 2.06
CA PRO A 611 11.02 11.25 1.59
C PRO A 611 10.72 10.16 0.56
N PHE A 612 9.46 9.71 0.54
CA PHE A 612 8.99 8.74 -0.44
C PHE A 612 7.61 9.15 -0.96
N PHE A 613 7.26 8.66 -2.14
CA PHE A 613 5.96 8.92 -2.74
C PHE A 613 5.03 7.73 -2.56
N THR A 614 3.75 8.03 -2.35
CA THR A 614 2.67 7.05 -2.44
C THR A 614 1.59 7.58 -3.37
N ARG A 615 0.78 6.68 -3.92
CA ARG A 615 -0.37 7.02 -4.75
C ARG A 615 -1.60 6.39 -4.12
N ASP A 616 -2.47 7.24 -3.60
CA ASP A 616 -3.74 6.86 -3.01
C ASP A 616 -4.86 7.17 -4.01
N SER A 617 -5.66 6.17 -4.36
CA SER A 617 -6.88 6.41 -5.15
C SER A 617 -8.03 6.64 -4.18
N ILE A 618 -8.58 7.85 -4.18
CA ILE A 618 -9.67 8.23 -3.27
C ILE A 618 -10.95 8.39 -4.09
N VAL A 619 -12.00 7.66 -3.72
CA VAL A 619 -13.37 7.94 -4.13
C VAL A 619 -13.79 9.25 -3.49
N SER A 620 -14.04 10.28 -4.30
CA SER A 620 -14.71 11.48 -3.82
C SER A 620 -16.02 11.68 -4.55
N TRP A 621 -17.05 11.96 -3.77
CA TRP A 621 -18.33 12.42 -4.28
C TRP A 621 -18.18 13.89 -4.65
N PHE A 622 -18.06 14.20 -5.93
CA PHE A 622 -18.24 15.57 -6.37
C PHE A 622 -19.75 15.83 -6.46
N PRO A 623 -20.32 16.75 -5.66
CA PRO A 623 -21.53 17.41 -6.08
C PRO A 623 -21.13 18.24 -7.30
N GLN A 624 -21.28 17.68 -8.51
CA GLN A 624 -21.29 18.53 -9.69
C GLN A 624 -22.45 19.51 -9.49
N TYR A 625 -22.09 20.76 -9.17
CA TYR A 625 -22.95 21.93 -9.24
C TYR A 625 -24.42 21.69 -8.84
N GLY A 626 -24.71 21.67 -7.53
CA GLY A 626 -26.02 22.05 -7.00
C GLY A 626 -27.24 21.19 -7.37
N LEU A 627 -27.12 20.04 -8.02
CA LEU A 627 -28.26 19.21 -8.41
C LEU A 627 -28.31 17.93 -7.57
N ARG A 628 -29.11 17.97 -6.50
CA ARG A 628 -29.31 16.86 -5.55
C ARG A 628 -30.06 15.65 -6.11
N ASP A 629 -30.62 15.71 -7.33
CA ASP A 629 -31.60 14.71 -7.81
C ASP A 629 -31.18 13.88 -9.05
N LEU A 630 -29.93 13.98 -9.53
CA LEU A 630 -29.46 13.18 -10.68
C LEU A 630 -28.28 12.28 -10.27
N GLY A 631 -28.59 11.15 -9.63
CA GLY A 631 -27.71 9.99 -9.46
C GLY A 631 -26.23 10.33 -9.31
N LEU A 632 -25.81 10.69 -8.10
CA LEU A 632 -24.42 10.98 -7.73
C LEU A 632 -23.49 9.90 -8.30
N ARG A 633 -22.77 10.21 -9.38
CA ARG A 633 -21.73 9.33 -9.92
C ARG A 633 -20.48 9.53 -9.06
N SER A 634 -20.17 8.54 -8.21
CA SER A 634 -18.86 8.49 -7.54
C SER A 634 -17.77 8.52 -8.61
N GLU A 635 -16.81 9.43 -8.56
CA GLU A 635 -15.64 9.41 -9.44
C GLU A 635 -14.40 9.13 -8.59
N MET A 636 -13.52 8.27 -9.10
CA MET A 636 -12.21 8.06 -8.51
C MET A 636 -11.33 9.21 -8.95
N PHE A 637 -10.51 9.72 -8.04
CA PHE A 637 -9.45 10.67 -8.35
C PHE A 637 -8.14 10.11 -7.83
N GLN A 638 -7.11 10.19 -8.67
CA GLN A 638 -5.76 9.84 -8.25
C GLN A 638 -5.22 10.93 -7.33
N THR A 639 -4.79 10.53 -6.14
CA THR A 639 -4.04 11.38 -5.21
C THR A 639 -2.62 10.83 -5.16
N PHE A 640 -1.62 11.69 -5.29
CA PHE A 640 -0.25 11.31 -4.94
C PHE A 640 0.14 12.08 -3.68
N ASN A 641 0.81 11.38 -2.78
CA ASN A 641 1.27 11.93 -1.53
C ASN A 641 2.78 11.83 -1.47
N LEU A 642 3.44 12.96 -1.31
CA LEU A 642 4.82 13.03 -0.88
C LEU A 642 4.82 12.91 0.64
N ARG A 643 5.49 11.89 1.15
CA ARG A 643 5.52 11.51 2.56
C ARG A 643 6.95 11.69 3.07
N VAL A 644 7.09 12.46 4.14
CA VAL A 644 8.38 12.74 4.77
C VAL A 644 8.34 12.20 6.19
N PRO A 645 8.92 11.01 6.44
CA PRO A 645 9.02 10.51 7.80
C PRO A 645 9.96 11.41 8.61
N ILE A 646 9.52 11.79 9.81
CA ILE A 646 10.29 12.61 10.75
C ILE A 646 10.35 11.91 12.10
N ARG A 647 11.46 12.06 12.80
CA ARG A 647 11.65 11.52 14.15
C ARG A 647 11.96 12.64 15.11
N ARG A 648 11.32 12.63 16.29
CA ARG A 648 11.61 13.66 17.28
C ARG A 648 12.99 13.47 17.90
N LEU A 649 13.78 14.53 17.97
CA LEU A 649 15.05 14.52 18.68
C LEU A 649 14.81 14.47 20.20
N ALA A 650 15.37 13.45 20.84
CA ALA A 650 15.12 13.14 22.25
C ALA A 650 15.54 14.26 23.23
N PHE A 651 16.50 15.10 22.86
CA PHE A 651 17.11 16.07 23.79
C PHE A 651 16.09 17.03 24.42
N LYS A 652 15.27 17.71 23.59
CA LYS A 652 14.31 18.71 24.07
C LYS A 652 13.21 18.06 24.93
N PRO A 653 12.55 16.97 24.53
CA PRO A 653 11.57 16.32 25.39
C PRO A 653 12.17 15.69 26.66
N VAL A 654 13.40 15.18 26.62
CA VAL A 654 14.08 14.70 27.84
C VAL A 654 14.20 15.83 28.86
N LEU A 655 14.63 17.01 28.42
CA LEU A 655 14.84 18.15 29.32
C LEU A 655 13.53 18.76 29.82
N LEU A 656 12.51 18.86 28.97
CA LEU A 656 11.24 19.53 29.29
C LEU A 656 10.20 18.60 29.93
N VAL A 657 10.27 17.29 29.68
CA VAL A 657 9.26 16.31 30.10
C VAL A 657 9.81 15.29 31.07
N ILE A 658 10.81 14.52 30.64
CA ILE A 658 11.26 13.36 31.40
C ILE A 658 12.01 13.79 32.66
N LEU A 659 12.92 14.75 32.55
CA LEU A 659 13.75 15.20 33.66
C LEU A 659 12.91 15.85 34.79
N PRO A 660 11.96 16.78 34.53
CA PRO A 660 11.11 17.33 35.58
C PRO A 660 10.26 16.27 36.29
N LEU A 661 9.62 15.37 35.54
CA LEU A 661 8.83 14.28 36.13
C LEU A 661 9.69 13.33 36.96
N LEU A 662 10.88 12.96 36.45
CA LEU A 662 11.83 12.15 37.21
C LEU A 662 12.25 12.85 38.50
N MET A 663 12.54 14.15 38.43
CA MET A 663 12.95 14.93 39.60
C MET A 663 11.85 15.05 40.66
N ILE A 664 10.59 15.28 40.23
CA ILE A 664 9.43 15.29 41.13
C ILE A 664 9.28 13.93 41.82
N GLY A 665 9.37 12.84 41.07
CA GLY A 665 9.30 11.49 41.63
C GLY A 665 10.44 11.18 42.60
N ILE A 666 11.69 11.54 42.25
CA ILE A 666 12.85 11.40 43.15
C ILE A 666 12.64 12.21 44.42
N ALA A 667 12.16 13.46 44.32
CA ALA A 667 11.87 14.29 45.49
C ALA A 667 10.80 13.64 46.38
N ALA A 668 9.74 13.09 45.79
CA ALA A 668 8.67 12.41 46.53
C ALA A 668 9.20 11.21 47.32
N VAL A 669 10.02 10.35 46.69
CA VAL A 669 10.61 9.19 47.36
C VAL A 669 11.66 9.60 48.39
N SER A 670 12.40 10.70 48.16
CA SER A 670 13.45 11.18 49.06
C SER A 670 12.94 11.47 50.48
N ILE A 671 11.68 11.91 50.62
CA ILE A 671 11.06 12.18 51.92
C ILE A 671 11.00 10.91 52.78
N LEU A 672 10.83 9.73 52.15
CA LEU A 672 10.82 8.46 52.88
C LEU A 672 12.17 8.11 53.49
N TYR A 673 13.29 8.65 52.98
CA TYR A 673 14.62 8.44 53.55
C TYR A 673 14.93 9.35 54.75
N ILE A 674 14.13 10.39 54.99
CA ILE A 674 14.40 11.33 56.08
C ILE A 674 13.88 10.76 57.40
N SER A 675 14.80 10.15 58.15
CA SER A 675 14.52 9.39 59.37
C SER A 675 14.14 10.25 60.60
N LYS A 676 14.33 11.58 60.52
CA LYS A 676 14.10 12.53 61.63
C LYS A 676 13.21 13.72 61.25
N LEU A 677 12.40 13.59 60.19
CA LEU A 677 11.53 14.69 59.78
C LEU A 677 10.35 14.81 60.76
N THR A 678 10.09 16.01 61.28
CA THR A 678 8.86 16.29 62.02
C THR A 678 7.66 16.10 61.07
N PHE A 679 6.49 15.76 61.62
CA PHE A 679 5.29 15.63 60.80
C PHE A 679 4.99 16.92 60.02
N GLU A 680 5.15 18.07 60.68
CA GLU A 680 5.01 19.39 60.05
C GLU A 680 5.97 19.53 58.85
N GLY A 681 7.27 19.23 59.01
CA GLY A 681 8.22 19.30 57.90
C GLY A 681 7.93 18.30 56.78
N ALA A 682 7.51 17.07 57.11
CA ALA A 682 7.15 16.06 56.10
C ALA A 682 5.89 16.44 55.33
N GLY A 683 4.89 16.98 56.03
CA GLY A 683 3.65 17.46 55.45
C GLY A 683 3.89 18.64 54.52
N GLU A 684 4.66 19.65 54.95
CA GLU A 684 5.00 20.83 54.17
C GLU A 684 5.71 20.46 52.85
N VAL A 685 6.78 19.66 52.90
CA VAL A 685 7.50 19.26 51.68
C VAL A 685 6.60 18.43 50.76
N SER A 686 5.76 17.55 51.30
CA SER A 686 4.82 16.75 50.49
C SER A 686 3.78 17.61 49.79
N VAL A 687 3.24 18.64 50.46
CA VAL A 687 2.32 19.61 49.86
C VAL A 687 3.02 20.40 48.74
N VAL A 688 4.27 20.82 48.95
CA VAL A 688 5.06 21.52 47.91
C VAL A 688 5.29 20.64 46.69
N ILE A 689 5.64 19.37 46.87
CA ILE A 689 5.81 18.42 45.75
C ILE A 689 4.49 18.21 45.02
N PHE A 690 3.39 18.04 45.75
CA PHE A 690 2.05 17.91 45.16
C PHE A 690 1.67 19.14 44.34
N LEU A 691 1.85 20.35 44.89
CA LEU A 691 1.61 21.60 44.17
C LEU A 691 2.53 21.77 42.96
N THR A 692 3.78 21.33 43.06
CA THR A 692 4.72 21.33 41.92
C THR A 692 4.22 20.42 40.81
N LEU A 693 3.74 19.22 41.13
CA LEU A 693 3.17 18.29 40.15
C LEU A 693 1.91 18.87 39.51
N ILE A 694 1.01 19.47 40.29
CA ILE A 694 -0.20 20.13 39.76
C ILE A 694 0.18 21.31 38.87
N THR A 695 1.12 22.16 39.30
CA THR A 695 1.59 23.30 38.50
C THR A 695 2.19 22.81 37.19
N TYR A 696 3.02 21.77 37.24
CA TYR A 696 3.59 21.15 36.06
C TYR A 696 2.51 20.59 35.12
N SER A 697 1.46 19.96 35.67
CA SER A 697 0.32 19.44 34.90
C SER A 697 -0.46 20.53 34.17
N LEU A 698 -0.52 21.75 34.73
CA LEU A 698 -1.18 22.90 34.09
C LEU A 698 -0.32 23.49 32.97
N THR A 699 1.01 23.40 33.07
CA THR A 699 1.94 23.84 32.01
C THR A 699 2.17 22.79 30.93
N LEU A 700 1.85 21.52 31.20
CA LEU A 700 2.11 20.41 30.31
C LEU A 700 1.38 20.53 28.95
N PRO A 701 0.11 20.99 28.87
CA PRO A 701 -0.59 21.21 27.60
C PRO A 701 0.00 22.32 26.73
N ASP A 702 0.84 23.21 27.29
CA ASP A 702 1.56 24.20 26.50
C ASP A 702 2.82 23.60 25.84
N ILE A 703 3.31 22.47 26.37
CA ILE A 703 4.51 21.77 25.91
C ILE A 703 4.13 20.60 25.01
N ILE A 704 3.07 19.87 25.37
CA ILE A 704 2.54 18.73 24.65
C ILE A 704 1.32 19.21 23.86
N PRO A 705 1.21 18.86 22.57
CA PRO A 705 -0.03 19.08 21.83
C PRO A 705 -1.24 18.50 22.59
N SER A 706 -2.43 19.07 22.38
CA SER A 706 -3.65 18.55 23.00
C SER A 706 -4.03 17.24 22.32
N ILE A 707 -3.91 16.11 23.04
CA ILE A 707 -4.16 14.77 22.51
C ILE A 707 -5.43 14.22 23.18
N GLU A 708 -6.35 13.65 22.39
CA GLU A 708 -7.51 12.91 22.92
C GLU A 708 -7.11 11.52 23.47
N GLU A 709 -6.04 10.94 22.92
CA GLU A 709 -5.46 9.65 23.29
C GLU A 709 -4.42 9.74 24.42
N ALA A 710 -4.25 8.64 25.17
CA ALA A 710 -3.26 8.54 26.23
C ALA A 710 -1.84 8.33 25.68
N SER A 711 -0.95 9.30 25.89
CA SER A 711 0.47 9.21 25.53
C SER A 711 1.32 8.52 26.62
N ARG A 712 2.56 8.13 26.29
CA ARG A 712 3.55 7.66 27.30
C ARG A 712 3.83 8.73 28.35
N THR A 713 3.83 10.00 27.96
CA THR A 713 3.96 11.11 28.92
C THR A 713 2.79 11.15 29.92
N ASN A 714 1.56 10.89 29.47
CA ASN A 714 0.41 10.80 30.38
C ASN A 714 0.60 9.65 31.38
N ALA A 715 1.14 8.52 30.95
CA ALA A 715 1.44 7.40 31.84
C ALA A 715 2.52 7.75 32.88
N LEU A 716 3.59 8.46 32.49
CA LEU A 716 4.63 8.94 33.41
C LEU A 716 4.07 9.96 34.43
N PHE A 717 3.17 10.83 33.98
CA PHE A 717 2.49 11.78 34.85
C PHE A 717 1.59 11.04 35.86
N ILE A 718 0.77 10.09 35.42
CA ILE A 718 -0.10 9.28 36.28
C ILE A 718 0.74 8.48 37.30
N LEU A 719 1.87 7.91 36.88
CA LEU A 719 2.81 7.23 37.77
C LEU A 719 3.31 8.16 38.88
N ASN A 720 3.73 9.38 38.52
CA ASN A 720 4.18 10.38 39.49
C ASN A 720 3.05 10.85 40.40
N PHE A 721 1.84 11.03 39.86
CA PHE A 721 0.67 11.40 40.64
C PHE A 721 0.32 10.34 41.69
N ILE A 722 0.26 9.07 41.29
CA ILE A 722 0.01 7.95 42.22
C ILE A 722 1.10 7.91 43.29
N LEU A 723 2.36 8.08 42.91
CA LEU A 723 3.48 8.08 43.85
C LEU A 723 3.37 9.20 44.88
N VAL A 724 3.16 10.44 44.45
CA VAL A 724 3.05 11.62 45.33
C VAL A 724 1.84 11.50 46.26
N VAL A 725 0.67 11.11 45.73
CA VAL A 725 -0.54 10.93 46.54
C VAL A 725 -0.35 9.79 47.55
N SER A 726 0.25 8.66 47.14
CA SER A 726 0.52 7.54 48.03
C SER A 726 1.49 7.93 49.15
N GLN A 727 2.52 8.71 48.82
CA GLN A 727 3.50 9.22 49.77
C GLN A 727 2.86 10.20 50.76
N PHE A 728 1.99 11.11 50.30
CA PHE A 728 1.22 11.99 51.17
C PHE A 728 0.29 11.21 52.11
N LEU A 729 -0.49 10.26 51.58
CA LEU A 729 -1.37 9.40 52.38
C LEU A 729 -0.60 8.56 53.41
N TYR A 730 0.59 8.09 53.05
CA TYR A 730 1.46 7.35 53.96
C TYR A 730 1.93 8.22 55.14
N ILE A 731 2.29 9.49 54.90
CA ILE A 731 2.67 10.43 55.97
C ILE A 731 1.49 10.70 56.91
N VAL A 732 0.29 10.93 56.36
CA VAL A 732 -0.94 11.10 57.14
C VAL A 732 -1.23 9.84 57.97
N TYR A 733 -1.09 8.66 57.36
CA TYR A 733 -1.27 7.38 58.04
C TYR A 733 -0.29 7.21 59.21
N LEU A 734 1.00 7.43 58.98
CA LEU A 734 2.03 7.35 60.03
C LEU A 734 1.71 8.29 61.19
N ASN A 735 1.30 9.52 60.90
CA ASN A 735 0.93 10.49 61.93
C ASN A 735 -0.30 10.06 62.73
N SER A 736 -1.32 9.54 62.06
CA SER A 736 -2.55 9.08 62.73
C SER A 736 -2.31 7.89 63.65
N ARG A 737 -1.34 7.02 63.32
CA ARG A 737 -1.15 5.73 63.98
C ARG A 737 -0.13 5.77 65.11
N PHE A 738 0.85 6.67 65.07
CA PHE A 738 1.98 6.67 65.98
C PHE A 738 2.09 8.00 66.76
N SER A 739 1.49 8.06 67.96
CA SER A 739 1.68 9.18 68.90
C SER A 739 3.02 9.06 69.65
N SER A 740 3.87 10.09 69.53
CA SER A 740 5.10 10.47 70.27
C SER A 740 6.18 9.43 70.68
N ASN A 741 5.86 8.19 71.05
CA ASN A 741 6.76 7.30 71.81
C ASN A 741 7.33 6.08 71.05
N PHE A 742 7.24 6.01 69.72
CA PHE A 742 7.71 4.85 68.94
C PHE A 742 8.60 5.23 67.74
N ARG A 743 9.57 6.15 67.95
CA ARG A 743 10.43 6.69 66.87
C ARG A 743 11.56 5.77 66.41
N GLU A 744 12.09 4.87 67.24
CA GLU A 744 13.28 4.07 66.87
C GLU A 744 12.97 2.79 66.06
N CYS A 745 11.88 2.08 66.34
CA CYS A 745 11.55 0.85 65.61
C CYS A 745 11.03 1.10 64.17
N CYS A 746 10.46 2.28 63.92
CA CYS A 746 9.97 2.64 62.59
C CYS A 746 11.09 2.99 61.59
N GLN A 747 12.28 3.43 62.06
CA GLN A 747 13.34 3.89 61.17
C GLN A 747 13.87 2.77 60.24
N THR A 748 14.12 1.58 60.77
CA THR A 748 14.66 0.47 59.97
C THR A 748 13.63 -0.06 58.97
N HIS A 749 12.34 -0.02 59.30
CA HIS A 749 11.27 -0.40 58.37
C HIS A 749 11.03 0.65 57.28
N GLN A 750 11.16 1.93 57.62
CA GLN A 750 10.94 3.03 56.69
C GLN A 750 11.98 3.05 55.57
N THR A 751 13.26 2.82 55.88
CA THR A 751 14.32 2.75 54.85
C THR A 751 14.14 1.56 53.90
N GLY A 752 13.73 0.39 54.42
CA GLY A 752 13.42 -0.77 53.58
C GLY A 752 12.26 -0.53 52.62
N ILE A 753 11.19 0.13 53.10
CA ILE A 753 10.08 0.56 52.24
C ILE A 753 10.55 1.58 51.21
N ALA A 754 11.34 2.58 51.61
CA ALA A 754 11.86 3.61 50.71
C ALA A 754 12.67 3.00 49.55
N VAL A 755 13.62 2.11 49.84
CA VAL A 755 14.42 1.41 48.82
C VAL A 755 13.53 0.60 47.87
N THR A 756 12.57 -0.14 48.42
CA THR A 756 11.64 -0.95 47.62
C THR A 756 10.81 -0.07 46.68
N VAL A 757 10.26 1.04 47.19
CA VAL A 757 9.48 2.01 46.40
C VAL A 757 10.34 2.67 45.33
N THR A 758 11.58 3.07 45.64
CA THR A 758 12.54 3.63 44.66
C THR A 758 12.77 2.67 43.50
N VAL A 759 13.07 1.39 43.80
CA VAL A 759 13.36 0.38 42.77
C VAL A 759 12.14 0.13 41.91
N ILE A 760 10.95 -0.03 42.51
CA ILE A 760 9.70 -0.23 41.78
C ILE A 760 9.40 0.98 40.89
N TYR A 761 9.47 2.20 41.44
CA TYR A 761 9.23 3.43 40.70
C TYR A 761 10.16 3.56 39.50
N LEU A 762 11.48 3.43 39.69
CA LEU A 762 12.45 3.52 38.60
C LEU A 762 12.25 2.42 37.56
N SER A 763 11.92 1.21 37.98
CA SER A 763 11.65 0.09 37.06
C SER A 763 10.43 0.37 36.19
N ILE A 764 9.33 0.85 36.77
CA ILE A 764 8.12 1.21 36.02
C ILE A 764 8.39 2.43 35.13
N PHE A 765 9.10 3.43 35.64
CA PHE A 765 9.45 4.64 34.89
C PHE A 765 10.27 4.29 33.64
N ILE A 766 11.29 3.43 33.77
CA ILE A 766 12.09 2.94 32.65
C ILE A 766 11.24 2.06 31.71
N ALA A 767 10.37 1.20 32.26
CA ALA A 767 9.49 0.36 31.46
C ALA A 767 8.53 1.18 30.58
N VAL A 768 7.95 2.26 31.12
CA VAL A 768 7.06 3.18 30.38
C VAL A 768 7.83 3.94 29.29
N LEU A 769 9.11 4.24 29.50
CA LEU A 769 9.96 4.86 28.46
C LEU A 769 10.35 3.87 27.36
N GLY A 770 10.55 2.59 27.71
CA GLY A 770 10.99 1.54 26.79
C GLY A 770 9.88 0.83 26.01
N SER A 771 8.65 0.76 26.58
CA SER A 771 7.44 0.34 25.87
C SER A 771 7.03 1.40 24.89
#